data_AF-A0AAW0BVU0-F1
#
_entry.id   AF-A0AAW0BVU0-F1
#
_cell.length_a   1.000
_cell.length_b   1.000
_cell.length_c   1.000
_cell.angle_alpha   90.00
_cell.angle_beta   90.00
_cell.angle_gamma   90.00
#
_symmetry.space_group_name_H-M   'P 1'
#
loop_
_entity.id
_entity.type
_entity.pdbx_description
1 polymer ?
#
loop_
_entity_poly.entity_id
_entity_poly.type
_entity_poly.pdbx_seq_one_letter_code
_entity_poly.pdbx_strand_id
1 'polypeptide(L)'
;MDTPTDGPSTSTSMPGGLYPGEESPLPTQRKRTADTTAEGSSKSNTSVDRSDHDPTAGPTLGKSQAWIPQKIRAIAGPNQVELDEERAARKVLQQQVTELRSLLANAQEASAAHGSENALLQRTISEMQISAANREQELLRNQEDLEQLEVTAAILTRDKELLSEQIHRALEEKTNAVRFAMHSRGFNLEQAARQEQALSSLQQEKESQNALINSLRTERDDALREKAEYETEIQSIRNAAPAVASPNPSTSQNASSVGESATNQLNISRIIEETVAKCIAAQTSQDGPASPRRSTARRPTKPGSVAHTAEVKRQALASVDGKEAVWKDLLRGVFRTATGSPAISKFEHYNPVDQATAELFAEGKGPGPEGGNKFRLYFGDGWRGAAWNRAIISNMYPLVVAAHAESRVGGSCMSALGVEACVWGFITQARTSWKSFKPRVHESGSRYETETEAVSRARIYNIQRTTNIKYTNRKYAKFQERRKAVGELLQDATAPMDKSKWQLVKSALDAMNADAMSSDNTDTESESDSGQDEPRPPPRLQTTVPHYRHRVLSDIFHDLDTSQKKLLAKKARRAGKRYIPKPTRPRDRTGVVSERTVARQLPRSLYDPQFLSTLNPREKEEVGVKDEPVPHFDQWIALQTVG
;
A
#
# COMPACT_ATOMS: atom_id res chain seq x y z
N MET A 1 -8.25 64.47 -39.89
CA MET A 1 -9.51 64.20 -40.58
C MET A 1 -10.35 63.32 -39.66
N ASP A 2 -11.53 63.82 -39.34
CA ASP A 2 -12.79 63.08 -39.17
C ASP A 2 -12.83 61.95 -38.11
N THR A 3 -13.25 62.34 -36.91
CA THR A 3 -14.20 61.61 -36.06
C THR A 3 -15.57 61.47 -36.75
N PRO A 4 -16.56 60.63 -36.34
CA PRO A 4 -16.80 60.09 -34.97
C PRO A 4 -17.22 58.57 -35.00
N THR A 5 -18.03 57.92 -34.13
CA THR A 5 -18.91 58.26 -32.98
C THR A 5 -19.20 56.99 -32.11
N ASP A 6 -19.74 57.21 -30.90
CA ASP A 6 -20.68 56.35 -30.12
C ASP A 6 -20.31 54.96 -29.57
N GLY A 7 -21.00 54.62 -28.46
CA GLY A 7 -21.05 53.30 -27.80
C GLY A 7 -22.35 52.54 -28.10
N PRO A 8 -22.98 51.82 -27.13
CA PRO A 8 -23.16 52.25 -25.74
C PRO A 8 -22.87 51.20 -24.65
N SER A 9 -22.99 51.63 -23.39
CA SER A 9 -22.95 50.76 -22.20
C SER A 9 -24.28 50.06 -21.94
N THR A 10 -24.25 48.88 -21.31
CA THR A 10 -25.41 48.31 -20.59
C THR A 10 -24.99 47.80 -19.21
N SER A 11 -25.64 48.35 -18.18
CA SER A 11 -25.63 47.78 -16.83
C SER A 11 -26.86 46.89 -16.66
N THR A 12 -26.71 45.77 -15.95
CA THR A 12 -27.85 44.92 -15.53
C THR A 12 -27.72 44.59 -14.05
N SER A 13 -28.84 44.64 -13.34
CA SER A 13 -28.92 44.49 -11.89
C SER A 13 -28.81 43.03 -11.44
N MET A 14 -28.26 42.82 -10.24
CA MET A 14 -28.28 41.54 -9.52
C MET A 14 -29.43 41.53 -8.50
N PRO A 15 -30.48 40.72 -8.67
CA PRO A 15 -31.47 40.47 -7.62
C PRO A 15 -30.93 39.45 -6.61
N GLY A 16 -31.11 39.71 -5.31
CA GLY A 16 -30.83 38.74 -4.26
C GLY A 16 -31.94 37.68 -4.17
N GLY A 17 -31.57 36.40 -4.08
CA GLY A 17 -32.47 35.27 -3.87
C GLY A 17 -32.11 34.48 -2.64
N LEU A 18 -33.04 34.37 -1.69
CA LEU A 18 -32.94 33.45 -0.55
C LEU A 18 -33.21 32.01 -1.04
N TYR A 19 -32.40 31.05 -0.59
CA TYR A 19 -32.72 29.62 -0.71
C TYR A 19 -32.91 29.03 0.70
N PRO A 20 -34.00 28.28 0.95
CA PRO A 20 -34.13 27.47 2.16
C PRO A 20 -33.20 26.24 2.10
N GLY A 21 -32.92 25.64 3.24
CA GLY A 21 -32.06 24.45 3.31
C GLY A 21 -32.79 23.17 2.89
N GLU A 22 -32.11 22.32 2.12
CA GLU A 22 -32.52 20.93 1.89
C GLU A 22 -31.87 20.00 2.93
N GLU A 23 -32.67 19.13 3.53
CA GLU A 23 -32.18 18.11 4.46
C GLU A 23 -31.56 16.95 3.69
N SER A 24 -30.28 16.64 3.96
CA SER A 24 -29.61 15.50 3.33
C SER A 24 -30.14 14.17 3.91
N PRO A 25 -30.55 13.19 3.08
CA PRO A 25 -31.10 11.94 3.55
C PRO A 25 -30.06 11.07 4.27
N LEU A 26 -30.48 10.38 5.34
CA LEU A 26 -29.62 9.50 6.13
C LEU A 26 -29.19 8.24 5.34
N PRO A 27 -27.96 7.74 5.53
CA PRO A 27 -27.46 6.58 4.80
C PRO A 27 -28.14 5.28 5.24
N THR A 28 -28.65 4.52 4.26
CA THR A 28 -29.41 3.28 4.46
C THR A 28 -28.61 2.19 5.17
N GLN A 29 -29.18 1.57 6.20
CA GLN A 29 -28.50 0.51 6.96
C GLN A 29 -28.29 -0.76 6.10
N ARG A 30 -27.03 -1.19 5.95
CA ARG A 30 -26.67 -2.47 5.33
C ARG A 30 -27.09 -3.66 6.22
N LYS A 31 -28.26 -4.21 5.93
CA LYS A 31 -28.79 -5.45 6.52
C LYS A 31 -27.87 -6.63 6.14
N ARG A 32 -27.18 -7.22 7.12
CA ARG A 32 -26.42 -8.48 6.92
C ARG A 32 -27.35 -9.67 7.13
N THR A 33 -27.62 -10.44 6.09
CA THR A 33 -28.07 -11.83 6.24
C THR A 33 -26.86 -12.73 6.49
N ALA A 34 -27.07 -13.83 7.22
CA ALA A 34 -26.04 -14.81 7.52
C ALA A 34 -26.47 -16.17 6.98
N ASP A 35 -25.78 -16.66 5.95
CA ASP A 35 -26.02 -18.00 5.43
C ASP A 35 -25.37 -19.06 6.32
N THR A 36 -26.12 -20.12 6.60
CA THR A 36 -25.70 -21.24 7.44
C THR A 36 -25.14 -22.35 6.57
N THR A 37 -23.88 -22.73 6.78
CA THR A 37 -23.27 -23.89 6.12
C THR A 37 -23.66 -25.19 6.83
N ALA A 38 -24.27 -26.11 6.09
CA ALA A 38 -24.43 -27.51 6.46
C ALA A 38 -24.26 -28.39 5.21
N GLU A 39 -23.17 -29.14 5.13
CA GLU A 39 -22.88 -30.03 4.01
C GLU A 39 -23.51 -31.42 4.21
N GLY A 40 -24.12 -31.94 3.15
CA GLY A 40 -23.95 -33.33 2.72
C GLY A 40 -24.54 -34.48 3.57
N SER A 41 -25.54 -35.16 3.00
CA SER A 41 -25.43 -36.63 2.88
C SER A 41 -26.26 -37.17 1.72
N SER A 42 -25.62 -37.89 0.80
CA SER A 42 -26.32 -38.66 -0.23
C SER A 42 -26.73 -40.02 0.33
N LYS A 43 -27.99 -40.41 0.15
CA LYS A 43 -28.40 -41.83 0.15
C LYS A 43 -29.70 -42.03 -0.62
N SER A 44 -29.67 -42.97 -1.55
CA SER A 44 -30.85 -43.61 -2.11
C SER A 44 -31.55 -44.45 -1.03
N ASN A 45 -32.87 -44.56 -1.12
CA ASN A 45 -33.54 -45.87 -1.09
C ASN A 45 -34.99 -45.75 -1.55
N THR A 46 -35.42 -46.71 -2.36
CA THR A 46 -36.83 -47.06 -2.52
C THR A 46 -37.31 -47.81 -1.27
N SER A 47 -38.49 -47.45 -0.76
CA SER A 47 -39.31 -48.36 0.03
C SER A 47 -40.78 -47.98 -0.08
N VAL A 48 -41.64 -48.99 -0.01
CA VAL A 48 -43.09 -48.85 0.13
C VAL A 48 -43.41 -48.67 1.61
N ASP A 49 -44.32 -47.75 1.96
CA ASP A 49 -45.38 -48.10 2.90
C ASP A 49 -46.65 -47.23 2.74
N ARG A 50 -47.74 -47.76 3.27
CA ARG A 50 -49.11 -47.24 3.27
C ARG A 50 -49.30 -46.09 4.26
N SER A 51 -50.31 -45.25 4.00
CA SER A 51 -51.13 -44.60 5.03
C SER A 51 -52.41 -44.05 4.39
N ASP A 52 -53.48 -44.85 4.38
CA ASP A 52 -54.82 -44.37 4.05
C ASP A 52 -55.35 -43.49 5.19
N HIS A 53 -55.82 -42.28 4.89
CA HIS A 53 -56.44 -41.39 5.89
C HIS A 53 -57.93 -41.19 5.62
N ASP A 54 -58.73 -41.90 6.41
CA ASP A 54 -60.19 -41.79 6.56
C ASP A 54 -60.62 -40.47 7.25
N PRO A 55 -61.59 -39.72 6.68
CA PRO A 55 -62.20 -38.55 7.31
C PRO A 55 -63.69 -38.73 7.68
N THR A 56 -64.07 -39.80 8.40
CA THR A 56 -65.46 -39.99 8.90
C THR A 56 -65.76 -39.36 10.27
N ALA A 57 -65.73 -38.02 10.33
CA ALA A 57 -66.19 -37.24 11.50
C ALA A 57 -67.66 -36.77 11.34
N GLY A 58 -68.61 -37.49 11.95
CA GLY A 58 -70.04 -37.21 11.83
C GLY A 58 -70.62 -36.30 12.93
N PRO A 59 -71.64 -35.45 12.63
CA PRO A 59 -72.37 -34.68 13.64
C PRO A 59 -73.53 -35.48 14.28
N THR A 60 -73.53 -35.48 15.61
CA THR A 60 -74.52 -36.01 16.56
C THR A 60 -76.01 -35.93 16.15
N LEU A 61 -76.75 -37.03 16.29
CA LEU A 61 -78.22 -37.06 16.22
C LEU A 61 -78.87 -36.34 17.43
N GLY A 62 -79.46 -35.17 17.20
CA GLY A 62 -80.43 -34.56 18.13
C GLY A 62 -81.83 -35.16 17.98
N LYS A 63 -82.17 -36.21 18.74
CA LYS A 63 -83.53 -36.81 18.71
C LYS A 63 -84.53 -36.02 19.59
N SER A 64 -85.41 -35.24 18.97
CA SER A 64 -86.64 -34.72 19.60
C SER A 64 -87.88 -35.31 18.93
N GLN A 65 -88.39 -36.42 19.48
CA GLN A 65 -89.49 -37.18 18.90
C GLN A 65 -90.85 -36.58 19.28
N ALA A 66 -91.30 -35.58 18.52
CA ALA A 66 -92.60 -34.94 18.72
C ALA A 66 -93.77 -35.93 18.48
N TRP A 67 -94.70 -35.98 19.43
CA TRP A 67 -95.81 -36.94 19.46
C TRP A 67 -97.03 -36.39 18.69
N ILE A 68 -97.41 -37.03 17.58
CA ILE A 68 -98.55 -36.61 16.74
C ILE A 68 -99.73 -37.57 16.95
N PRO A 69 -100.90 -37.10 17.43
CA PRO A 69 -102.05 -37.97 17.70
C PRO A 69 -102.71 -38.55 16.43
N GLN A 70 -103.07 -39.84 16.47
CA GLN A 70 -103.92 -40.47 15.46
C GLN A 70 -105.40 -40.08 15.63
N LYS A 71 -105.97 -39.38 14.65
CA LYS A 71 -107.41 -39.16 14.33
C LYS A 71 -107.46 -38.21 13.11
N ILE A 72 -108.35 -38.30 12.12
CA ILE A 72 -109.57 -39.12 11.91
C ILE A 72 -109.47 -39.86 10.55
N ARG A 73 -110.11 -41.03 10.44
CA ARG A 73 -110.29 -41.73 9.16
C ARG A 73 -111.44 -41.08 8.37
N ALA A 74 -111.11 -40.17 7.45
CA ALA A 74 -112.12 -39.51 6.61
C ALA A 74 -112.80 -40.54 5.68
N ILE A 75 -114.11 -40.38 5.46
CA ILE A 75 -114.90 -41.21 4.54
C ILE A 75 -114.57 -40.76 3.11
N ALA A 76 -114.16 -41.69 2.26
CA ALA A 76 -113.88 -41.39 0.86
C ALA A 76 -115.19 -41.06 0.11
N GLY A 77 -115.34 -39.81 -0.31
CA GLY A 77 -116.36 -39.42 -1.29
C GLY A 77 -116.01 -39.92 -2.70
N PRO A 78 -116.97 -39.91 -3.64
CA PRO A 78 -116.78 -40.49 -4.98
C PRO A 78 -115.67 -39.83 -5.82
N ASN A 79 -115.21 -38.62 -5.47
CA ASN A 79 -114.15 -37.87 -6.17
C ASN A 79 -112.74 -38.06 -5.56
N GLN A 80 -112.53 -39.06 -4.69
CA GLN A 80 -111.23 -39.27 -4.04
C GLN A 80 -110.07 -39.52 -5.04
N VAL A 81 -110.36 -40.13 -6.19
CA VAL A 81 -109.38 -40.38 -7.26
C VAL A 81 -108.88 -39.08 -7.87
N GLU A 82 -109.78 -38.18 -8.30
CA GLU A 82 -109.43 -36.85 -8.82
C GLU A 82 -108.59 -36.07 -7.81
N LEU A 83 -108.90 -36.19 -6.51
CA LEU A 83 -108.19 -35.48 -5.45
C LEU A 83 -106.75 -35.99 -5.24
N ASP A 84 -106.50 -37.29 -5.42
CA ASP A 84 -105.15 -37.86 -5.34
C ASP A 84 -104.37 -37.71 -6.65
N GLU A 85 -105.04 -37.66 -7.81
CA GLU A 85 -104.47 -37.21 -9.08
C GLU A 85 -104.07 -35.73 -9.05
N GLU A 86 -104.91 -34.85 -8.49
CA GLU A 86 -104.59 -33.43 -8.31
C GLU A 86 -103.39 -33.26 -7.36
N ARG A 87 -103.31 -34.06 -6.29
CA ARG A 87 -102.14 -34.08 -5.38
C ARG A 87 -100.89 -34.60 -6.08
N ALA A 88 -101.00 -35.58 -6.97
CA ALA A 88 -99.87 -36.06 -7.78
C ALA A 88 -99.39 -34.97 -8.76
N ALA A 89 -100.32 -34.34 -9.50
CA ALA A 89 -100.03 -33.23 -10.40
C ALA A 89 -99.42 -32.03 -9.67
N ARG A 90 -99.96 -31.64 -8.50
CA ARG A 90 -99.37 -30.60 -7.64
C ARG A 90 -97.97 -30.96 -7.15
N LYS A 91 -97.68 -32.23 -6.82
CA LYS A 91 -96.32 -32.67 -6.46
C LYS A 91 -95.36 -32.56 -7.64
N VAL A 92 -95.75 -33.00 -8.84
CA VAL A 92 -94.94 -32.87 -10.05
C VAL A 92 -94.66 -31.40 -10.37
N LEU A 93 -95.68 -30.54 -10.31
CA LEU A 93 -95.52 -29.10 -10.51
C LEU A 93 -94.65 -28.44 -9.43
N GLN A 94 -94.78 -28.83 -8.15
CA GLN A 94 -93.88 -28.36 -7.09
C GLN A 94 -92.43 -28.81 -7.32
N GLN A 95 -92.23 -30.04 -7.80
CA GLN A 95 -90.91 -30.58 -8.10
C GLN A 95 -90.26 -29.81 -9.27
N GLN A 96 -91.01 -29.59 -10.37
CA GLN A 96 -90.58 -28.76 -11.51
C GLN A 96 -90.29 -27.30 -11.10
N VAL A 97 -91.13 -26.68 -10.26
CA VAL A 97 -90.89 -25.32 -9.74
C VAL A 97 -89.65 -25.27 -8.83
N THR A 98 -89.34 -26.34 -8.11
CA THR A 98 -88.14 -26.43 -7.27
C THR A 98 -86.88 -26.62 -8.13
N GLU A 99 -86.97 -27.46 -9.16
CA GLU A 99 -85.92 -27.66 -10.17
C GLU A 99 -85.62 -26.37 -10.93
N LEU A 100 -86.62 -25.68 -11.47
CA LEU A 100 -86.47 -24.37 -12.12
C LEU A 100 -85.87 -23.30 -11.20
N ARG A 101 -86.21 -23.32 -9.89
CA ARG A 101 -85.58 -22.43 -8.89
C ARG A 101 -84.11 -22.77 -8.66
N SER A 102 -83.73 -24.05 -8.63
CA SER A 102 -82.31 -24.44 -8.54
C SER A 102 -81.53 -24.04 -9.80
N LEU A 103 -82.10 -24.22 -10.99
CA LEU A 103 -81.48 -23.79 -12.25
C LEU A 103 -81.30 -22.27 -12.30
N LEU A 104 -82.28 -21.49 -11.83
CA LEU A 104 -82.18 -20.03 -11.73
C LEU A 104 -81.11 -19.59 -10.72
N ALA A 105 -81.03 -20.24 -9.55
CA ALA A 105 -80.00 -19.96 -8.55
C ALA A 105 -78.60 -20.26 -9.09
N ASN A 106 -78.40 -21.43 -9.71
CA ASN A 106 -77.14 -21.81 -10.33
C ASN A 106 -76.73 -20.84 -11.46
N ALA A 107 -77.69 -20.35 -12.25
CA ALA A 107 -77.43 -19.34 -13.29
C ALA A 107 -77.05 -17.97 -12.71
N GLN A 108 -77.64 -17.57 -11.58
CA GLN A 108 -77.27 -16.35 -10.86
C GLN A 108 -75.87 -16.47 -10.24
N GLU A 109 -75.52 -17.62 -9.67
CA GLU A 109 -74.18 -17.90 -9.11
C GLU A 109 -73.10 -17.91 -10.21
N ALA A 110 -73.36 -18.55 -11.35
CA ALA A 110 -72.47 -18.52 -12.52
C ALA A 110 -72.30 -17.10 -13.10
N SER A 111 -73.36 -16.30 -13.11
CA SER A 111 -73.30 -14.89 -13.52
C SER A 111 -72.45 -14.04 -12.56
N ALA A 112 -72.58 -14.26 -11.25
CA ALA A 112 -71.75 -13.60 -10.24
C ALA A 112 -70.27 -14.02 -10.35
N ALA A 113 -69.99 -15.30 -10.61
CA ALA A 113 -68.64 -15.82 -10.83
C ALA A 113 -67.95 -15.14 -12.03
N HIS A 114 -68.62 -15.09 -13.19
CA HIS A 114 -68.10 -14.37 -14.37
C HIS A 114 -67.98 -12.85 -14.13
N GLY A 115 -68.82 -12.25 -13.29
CA GLY A 115 -68.64 -10.86 -12.86
C GLY A 115 -67.33 -10.65 -12.09
N SER A 116 -67.02 -11.54 -11.14
CA SER A 116 -65.78 -11.53 -10.38
C SER A 116 -64.54 -11.81 -11.25
N GLU A 117 -64.66 -12.72 -12.22
CA GLU A 117 -63.61 -13.05 -13.19
C GLU A 117 -63.27 -11.85 -14.08
N ASN A 118 -64.28 -11.16 -14.63
CA ASN A 118 -64.07 -9.94 -15.42
C ASN A 118 -63.44 -8.82 -14.59
N ALA A 119 -63.81 -8.66 -13.32
CA ALA A 119 -63.18 -7.68 -12.43
C ALA A 119 -61.69 -8.00 -12.16
N LEU A 120 -61.34 -9.28 -12.00
CA LEU A 120 -59.95 -9.73 -11.88
C LEU A 120 -59.15 -9.45 -13.16
N LEU A 121 -59.72 -9.73 -14.34
CA LEU A 121 -59.09 -9.47 -15.63
C LEU A 121 -58.87 -7.97 -15.85
N GLN A 122 -59.86 -7.12 -15.59
CA GLN A 122 -59.72 -5.66 -15.68
C GLN A 122 -58.60 -5.14 -14.77
N ARG A 123 -58.59 -5.60 -13.51
CA ARG A 123 -57.52 -5.26 -12.56
C ARG A 123 -56.14 -5.66 -13.06
N THR A 124 -56.00 -6.88 -13.59
CA THR A 124 -54.74 -7.39 -14.14
C THR A 124 -54.27 -6.56 -15.34
N ILE A 125 -55.18 -6.13 -16.21
CA ILE A 125 -54.88 -5.23 -17.34
C ILE A 125 -54.39 -3.86 -16.83
N SER A 126 -55.04 -3.26 -15.84
CA SER A 126 -54.58 -2.00 -15.25
C SER A 126 -53.23 -2.11 -14.54
N GLU A 127 -52.97 -3.20 -13.82
CA GLU A 127 -51.68 -3.45 -13.17
C GLU A 127 -50.56 -3.64 -14.21
N MET A 128 -50.82 -4.31 -15.34
CA MET A 128 -49.89 -4.38 -16.48
C MET A 128 -49.65 -3.01 -17.15
N GLN A 129 -50.70 -2.19 -17.33
CA GLN A 129 -50.57 -0.84 -17.91
C GLN A 129 -49.71 0.07 -17.05
N ILE A 130 -49.89 0.06 -15.72
CA ILE A 130 -49.05 0.79 -14.78
C ILE A 130 -47.60 0.26 -14.83
N SER A 131 -47.40 -1.05 -14.89
CA SER A 131 -46.06 -1.64 -15.02
C SER A 131 -45.37 -1.28 -16.35
N ALA A 132 -46.12 -1.10 -17.43
CA ALA A 132 -45.59 -0.66 -18.72
C ALA A 132 -45.15 0.81 -18.68
N ALA A 133 -46.00 1.71 -18.18
CA ALA A 133 -45.69 3.13 -18.05
C ALA A 133 -44.48 3.38 -17.12
N ASN A 134 -44.37 2.64 -16.01
CA ASN A 134 -43.19 2.71 -15.13
C ASN A 134 -41.90 2.29 -15.86
N ARG A 135 -41.96 1.25 -16.70
CA ARG A 135 -40.82 0.75 -17.49
C ARG A 135 -40.44 1.72 -18.61
N GLU A 136 -41.40 2.41 -19.20
CA GLU A 136 -41.17 3.47 -20.18
C GLU A 136 -40.46 4.68 -19.54
N GLN A 137 -40.90 5.10 -18.34
CA GLN A 137 -40.21 6.14 -17.56
C GLN A 137 -38.79 5.72 -17.13
N GLU A 138 -38.59 4.44 -16.81
CA GLU A 138 -37.26 3.88 -16.52
C GLU A 138 -36.35 3.92 -17.76
N LEU A 139 -36.87 3.60 -18.95
CA LEU A 139 -36.11 3.69 -20.21
C LEU A 139 -35.71 5.13 -20.55
N LEU A 140 -36.60 6.12 -20.33
CA LEU A 140 -36.29 7.54 -20.54
C LEU A 140 -35.15 8.02 -19.63
N ARG A 141 -35.16 7.66 -18.34
CA ARG A 141 -34.05 7.99 -17.42
C ARG A 141 -32.74 7.34 -17.83
N ASN A 142 -32.78 6.06 -18.24
CA ASN A 142 -31.59 5.38 -18.75
C ASN A 142 -31.05 6.03 -20.05
N GLN A 143 -31.90 6.68 -20.86
CA GLN A 143 -31.45 7.48 -21.99
C GLN A 143 -30.80 8.80 -21.54
N GLU A 144 -31.40 9.53 -20.61
CA GLU A 144 -30.82 10.75 -20.02
C GLU A 144 -29.45 10.50 -19.38
N ASP A 145 -29.27 9.36 -18.71
CA ASP A 145 -27.99 8.92 -18.13
C ASP A 145 -26.96 8.57 -19.22
N LEU A 146 -27.38 7.95 -20.33
CA LEU A 146 -26.51 7.66 -21.48
C LEU A 146 -26.04 8.94 -22.19
N GLU A 147 -26.92 9.91 -22.42
CA GLU A 147 -26.58 11.20 -23.02
C GLU A 147 -25.58 11.99 -22.13
N GLN A 148 -25.74 11.93 -20.80
CA GLN A 148 -24.75 12.48 -19.85
C GLN A 148 -23.40 11.74 -19.89
N LEU A 149 -23.40 10.42 -20.08
CA LEU A 149 -22.18 9.62 -20.25
C LEU A 149 -21.45 9.94 -21.56
N GLU A 150 -22.17 10.22 -22.65
CA GLU A 150 -21.56 10.68 -23.91
C GLU A 150 -20.93 12.08 -23.77
N VAL A 151 -21.64 13.03 -23.14
CA VAL A 151 -21.11 14.38 -22.88
C VAL A 151 -19.85 14.33 -22.00
N THR A 152 -19.85 13.53 -20.94
CA THR A 152 -18.67 13.39 -20.07
C THR A 152 -17.51 12.66 -20.75
N ALA A 153 -17.78 11.67 -21.62
CA ALA A 153 -16.75 11.04 -22.46
C ALA A 153 -16.14 12.01 -23.48
N ALA A 154 -16.93 12.92 -24.06
CA ALA A 154 -16.43 13.97 -24.94
C ALA A 154 -15.52 14.97 -24.22
N ILE A 155 -15.89 15.39 -23.00
CA ILE A 155 -15.05 16.25 -22.14
C ILE A 155 -13.71 15.57 -21.82
N LEU A 156 -13.75 14.31 -21.35
CA LEU A 156 -12.53 13.55 -21.03
C LEU A 156 -11.63 13.30 -22.24
N THR A 157 -12.20 13.22 -23.46
CA THR A 157 -11.43 13.12 -24.70
C THR A 157 -10.71 14.43 -25.02
N ARG A 158 -11.40 15.57 -24.91
CA ARG A 158 -10.82 16.91 -25.09
C ARG A 158 -9.72 17.21 -24.07
N ASP A 159 -9.92 16.87 -22.80
CA ASP A 159 -8.93 17.09 -21.74
C ASP A 159 -7.67 16.24 -21.96
N LYS A 160 -7.83 15.00 -22.44
CA LYS A 160 -6.72 14.12 -22.84
C LYS A 160 -5.92 14.70 -24.02
N GLU A 161 -6.58 15.27 -25.02
CA GLU A 161 -5.91 15.92 -26.16
C GLU A 161 -5.13 17.16 -25.71
N LEU A 162 -5.75 18.02 -24.90
CA LEU A 162 -5.12 19.22 -24.34
C LEU A 162 -3.91 18.88 -23.43
N LEU A 163 -4.00 17.83 -22.61
CA LEU A 163 -2.87 17.32 -21.84
C LEU A 163 -1.76 16.74 -22.74
N SER A 164 -2.12 16.08 -23.85
CA SER A 164 -1.16 15.57 -24.83
C SER A 164 -0.40 16.71 -25.53
N GLU A 165 -1.08 17.82 -25.85
CA GLU A 165 -0.41 19.04 -26.34
C GLU A 165 0.53 19.64 -25.29
N GLN A 166 0.10 19.78 -24.04
CA GLN A 166 0.93 20.31 -22.95
C GLN A 166 2.21 19.49 -22.77
N ILE A 167 2.09 18.16 -22.78
CA ILE A 167 3.24 17.24 -22.71
C ILE A 167 4.18 17.45 -23.91
N HIS A 168 3.64 17.61 -25.13
CA HIS A 168 4.45 17.88 -26.32
C HIS A 168 5.22 19.21 -26.23
N ARG A 169 4.56 20.30 -25.82
CA ARG A 169 5.19 21.61 -25.62
C ARG A 169 6.30 21.54 -24.56
N ALA A 170 6.03 20.93 -23.41
CA ALA A 170 7.00 20.77 -22.32
C ALA A 170 8.21 19.88 -22.71
N LEU A 171 8.03 18.92 -23.62
CA LEU A 171 9.12 18.12 -24.19
C LEU A 171 9.94 18.92 -25.22
N GLU A 172 9.29 19.75 -26.03
CA GLU A 172 9.97 20.65 -26.98
C GLU A 172 10.79 21.72 -26.24
N GLU A 173 10.23 22.38 -25.23
CA GLU A 173 10.94 23.34 -24.36
C GLU A 173 12.17 22.71 -23.70
N LYS A 174 12.05 21.50 -23.14
CA LYS A 174 13.18 20.77 -22.55
C LYS A 174 14.23 20.39 -23.61
N THR A 175 13.80 20.02 -24.82
CA THR A 175 14.71 19.73 -25.94
C THR A 175 15.47 20.97 -26.39
N ASN A 176 14.78 22.12 -26.46
CA ASN A 176 15.37 23.42 -26.79
C ASN A 176 16.34 23.90 -25.70
N ALA A 177 16.00 23.71 -24.41
CA ALA A 177 16.87 24.03 -23.28
C ALA A 177 18.14 23.15 -23.26
N VAL A 178 18.02 21.84 -23.54
CA VAL A 178 19.18 20.95 -23.70
C VAL A 178 20.04 21.37 -24.89
N ARG A 179 19.42 21.70 -26.04
CA ARG A 179 20.15 22.20 -27.23
C ARG A 179 20.93 23.48 -26.90
N PHE A 180 20.32 24.43 -26.19
CA PHE A 180 20.97 25.66 -25.73
C PHE A 180 22.15 25.36 -24.79
N ALA A 181 21.94 24.52 -23.77
CA ALA A 181 22.99 24.15 -22.82
C ALA A 181 24.19 23.43 -23.49
N MET A 182 23.95 22.65 -24.55
CA MET A 182 25.02 22.05 -25.37
C MET A 182 25.82 23.11 -26.13
N HIS A 183 25.18 24.14 -26.69
CA HIS A 183 25.88 25.25 -27.35
C HIS A 183 26.69 26.08 -26.36
N SER A 184 26.13 26.43 -25.20
CA SER A 184 26.88 27.12 -24.13
C SER A 184 28.07 26.30 -23.63
N ARG A 185 27.93 24.97 -23.52
CA ARG A 185 29.05 24.09 -23.16
C ARG A 185 30.12 24.04 -24.25
N GLY A 186 29.73 24.03 -25.52
CA GLY A 186 30.67 24.12 -26.65
C GLY A 186 31.51 25.39 -26.60
N PHE A 187 30.85 26.55 -26.45
CA PHE A 187 31.53 27.85 -26.31
C PHE A 187 32.50 27.89 -25.13
N ASN A 188 32.08 27.38 -23.95
CA ASN A 188 32.93 27.34 -22.76
C ASN A 188 34.15 26.40 -22.93
N LEU A 189 34.00 25.29 -23.67
CA LEU A 189 35.12 24.39 -23.99
C LEU A 189 36.10 25.03 -24.97
N GLU A 190 35.61 25.77 -25.97
CA GLU A 190 36.46 26.53 -26.89
C GLU A 190 37.22 27.64 -26.16
N GLN A 191 36.56 28.35 -25.24
CA GLN A 191 37.21 29.37 -24.41
C GLN A 191 38.29 28.76 -23.50
N ALA A 192 38.05 27.58 -22.92
CA ALA A 192 39.04 26.85 -22.13
C ALA A 192 40.25 26.42 -22.97
N ALA A 193 40.04 25.89 -24.18
CA ALA A 193 41.11 25.52 -25.10
C ALA A 193 41.99 26.72 -25.49
N ARG A 194 41.38 27.89 -25.74
CA ARG A 194 42.11 29.14 -25.99
C ARG A 194 42.93 29.60 -24.77
N GLN A 195 42.44 29.38 -23.54
CA GLN A 195 43.20 29.66 -22.31
C GLN A 195 44.37 28.69 -22.11
N GLU A 196 44.17 27.40 -22.37
CA GLU A 196 45.21 26.37 -22.30
C GLU A 196 46.33 26.64 -23.31
N GLN A 197 45.98 27.03 -24.54
CA GLN A 197 46.95 27.45 -25.56
C GLN A 197 47.76 28.67 -25.12
N ALA A 198 47.12 29.69 -24.54
CA ALA A 198 47.80 30.89 -24.03
C ALA A 198 48.75 30.56 -22.85
N LEU A 199 48.35 29.66 -21.95
CA LEU A 199 49.22 29.17 -20.87
C LEU A 199 50.42 28.39 -21.41
N SER A 200 50.23 27.57 -22.46
CA SER A 200 51.32 26.86 -23.12
C SER A 200 52.33 27.82 -23.78
N SER A 201 51.88 28.92 -24.37
CA SER A 201 52.78 29.95 -24.92
C SER A 201 53.58 30.67 -23.83
N LEU A 202 52.94 31.03 -22.71
CA LEU A 202 53.61 31.64 -21.55
C LEU A 202 54.62 30.69 -20.88
N GLN A 203 54.32 29.40 -20.82
CA GLN A 203 55.24 28.35 -20.37
C GLN A 203 56.48 28.29 -21.28
N GLN A 204 56.28 28.26 -22.60
CA GLN A 204 57.38 28.23 -23.58
C GLN A 204 58.25 29.50 -23.54
N GLU A 205 57.65 30.68 -23.35
CA GLU A 205 58.38 31.94 -23.17
C GLU A 205 59.20 31.93 -21.87
N LYS A 206 58.62 31.47 -20.76
CA LYS A 206 59.33 31.31 -19.49
C LYS A 206 60.51 30.33 -19.62
N GLU A 207 60.37 29.27 -20.40
CA GLU A 207 61.44 28.29 -20.64
C GLU A 207 62.57 28.88 -21.50
N SER A 208 62.26 29.69 -22.53
CA SER A 208 63.29 30.39 -23.31
C SER A 208 64.00 31.50 -22.51
N GLN A 209 63.27 32.25 -21.67
CA GLN A 209 63.85 33.21 -20.73
C GLN A 209 64.79 32.51 -19.74
N ASN A 210 64.42 31.35 -19.18
CA ASN A 210 65.29 30.56 -18.30
C ASN A 210 66.54 30.03 -19.03
N ALA A 211 66.42 29.61 -20.29
CA ALA A 211 67.57 29.20 -21.10
C ALA A 211 68.55 30.35 -21.31
N LEU A 212 68.06 31.56 -21.61
CA LEU A 212 68.87 32.77 -21.73
C LEU A 212 69.57 33.13 -20.40
N ILE A 213 68.86 33.10 -19.28
CA ILE A 213 69.42 33.34 -17.94
C ILE A 213 70.53 32.33 -17.61
N ASN A 214 70.37 31.07 -18.01
CA ASN A 214 71.41 30.05 -17.81
C ASN A 214 72.61 30.27 -18.72
N SER A 215 72.42 30.69 -19.98
CA SER A 215 73.51 31.07 -20.89
C SER A 215 74.35 32.23 -20.35
N LEU A 216 73.71 33.27 -19.82
CA LEU A 216 74.38 34.41 -19.20
C LEU A 216 75.11 34.03 -17.90
N ARG A 217 74.65 32.99 -17.19
CA ARG A 217 75.36 32.43 -16.01
C ARG A 217 76.60 31.66 -16.43
N THR A 218 76.54 30.82 -17.46
CA THR A 218 77.73 30.11 -17.96
C THR A 218 78.77 31.09 -18.50
N GLU A 219 78.36 32.10 -19.28
CA GLU A 219 79.25 33.14 -19.79
C GLU A 219 79.95 33.91 -18.65
N ARG A 220 79.20 34.28 -17.60
CA ARG A 220 79.77 34.87 -16.37
C ARG A 220 80.76 33.92 -15.68
N ASP A 221 80.42 32.64 -15.55
CA ASP A 221 81.23 31.66 -14.79
C ASP A 221 82.49 31.23 -15.55
N ASP A 222 82.47 31.27 -16.88
CA ASP A 222 83.66 31.12 -17.73
C ASP A 222 84.54 32.38 -17.67
N ALA A 223 83.97 33.59 -17.75
CA ALA A 223 84.73 34.85 -17.57
C ALA A 223 85.33 34.99 -16.15
N LEU A 224 84.67 34.46 -15.12
CA LEU A 224 85.22 34.38 -13.76
C LEU A 224 86.38 33.37 -13.67
N ARG A 225 86.37 32.29 -14.47
CA ARG A 225 87.47 31.33 -14.56
C ARG A 225 88.67 31.93 -15.27
N GLU A 226 88.46 32.57 -16.42
CA GLU A 226 89.51 33.29 -17.16
C GLU A 226 90.17 34.38 -16.29
N LYS A 227 89.36 35.16 -15.55
CA LYS A 227 89.86 36.11 -14.56
C LYS A 227 90.69 35.45 -13.45
N ALA A 228 90.29 34.28 -12.95
CA ALA A 228 91.05 33.55 -11.94
C ALA A 228 92.39 33.02 -12.49
N GLU A 229 92.40 32.56 -13.75
CA GLU A 229 93.61 32.13 -14.46
C GLU A 229 94.61 33.30 -14.56
N TYR A 230 94.18 34.48 -15.04
CA TYR A 230 95.00 35.69 -15.03
C TYR A 230 95.47 36.12 -13.63
N GLU A 231 94.63 35.99 -12.60
CA GLU A 231 95.04 36.28 -11.21
C GLU A 231 96.10 35.31 -10.70
N THR A 232 96.06 34.02 -11.07
CA THR A 232 97.12 33.06 -10.74
C THR A 232 98.41 33.32 -11.50
N GLU A 233 98.35 33.77 -12.77
CA GLU A 233 99.53 34.20 -13.54
C GLU A 233 100.19 35.43 -12.90
N ILE A 234 99.40 36.44 -12.52
CA ILE A 234 99.89 37.64 -11.80
C ILE A 234 100.49 37.27 -10.43
N GLN A 235 99.91 36.29 -9.72
CA GLN A 235 100.48 35.78 -8.47
C GLN A 235 101.80 35.02 -8.68
N SER A 236 101.90 34.21 -9.74
CA SER A 236 103.15 33.55 -10.15
C SER A 236 104.27 34.57 -10.40
N ILE A 237 103.97 35.64 -11.14
CA ILE A 237 104.89 36.76 -11.40
C ILE A 237 105.30 37.47 -10.10
N ARG A 238 104.36 37.71 -9.17
CA ARG A 238 104.67 38.32 -7.86
C ARG A 238 105.56 37.44 -6.97
N ASN A 239 105.36 36.12 -7.01
CA ASN A 239 106.13 35.16 -6.20
C ASN A 239 107.59 34.98 -6.68
N ALA A 240 107.97 35.55 -7.84
CA ALA A 240 109.35 35.61 -8.30
C ALA A 240 110.19 36.74 -7.66
N ALA A 241 109.60 37.60 -6.82
CA ALA A 241 110.31 38.66 -6.10
C ALA A 241 110.73 38.22 -4.67
N PRO A 242 111.94 38.57 -4.19
CA PRO A 242 112.42 38.16 -2.88
C PRO A 242 111.68 38.84 -1.72
N ALA A 243 111.48 38.11 -0.63
CA ALA A 243 110.63 38.53 0.48
C ALA A 243 111.23 39.63 1.37
N VAL A 244 110.35 40.49 1.91
CA VAL A 244 110.59 41.45 3.00
C VAL A 244 109.51 41.23 4.06
N ALA A 245 109.84 41.37 5.35
CA ALA A 245 109.10 40.72 6.43
C ALA A 245 108.37 41.66 7.41
N SER A 246 107.20 41.18 7.91
CA SER A 246 106.48 41.63 9.13
C SER A 246 105.87 43.05 9.10
N PRO A 247 105.00 43.46 10.07
CA PRO A 247 104.49 42.75 11.25
C PRO A 247 102.94 42.71 11.41
N ASN A 248 102.49 42.06 12.51
CA ASN A 248 101.11 42.11 13.07
C ASN A 248 100.63 43.55 13.41
N PRO A 249 99.30 43.81 13.47
CA PRO A 249 98.60 43.74 14.77
C PRO A 249 97.14 43.19 14.74
N SER A 250 96.57 43.05 15.95
CA SER A 250 95.35 42.31 16.33
C SER A 250 94.02 43.09 16.27
N THR A 251 92.92 42.43 16.73
CA THR A 251 91.61 43.00 17.17
C THR A 251 90.59 43.26 16.03
N SER A 252 89.26 43.04 16.13
CA SER A 252 88.39 42.71 17.29
C SER A 252 87.18 41.80 16.95
N GLN A 253 86.38 41.51 17.99
CA GLN A 253 85.22 40.61 18.09
C GLN A 253 83.95 41.07 17.35
N ASN A 254 83.14 40.11 16.87
CA ASN A 254 81.68 39.94 17.05
C ASN A 254 81.09 39.03 15.94
N ALA A 255 79.96 38.31 16.07
CA ALA A 255 79.23 37.69 17.18
C ALA A 255 78.05 36.90 16.56
N SER A 256 77.47 35.92 17.27
CA SER A 256 76.27 35.14 16.87
C SER A 256 76.42 34.19 15.64
N SER A 257 75.75 33.05 15.55
CA SER A 257 75.09 32.23 16.60
C SER A 257 75.08 30.77 16.16
N VAL A 258 75.41 29.85 17.07
CA VAL A 258 75.20 28.40 16.85
C VAL A 258 73.71 28.08 16.98
N GLY A 259 73.24 27.06 16.25
CA GLY A 259 71.83 26.69 16.14
C GLY A 259 71.58 25.20 15.90
N GLU A 260 72.43 24.32 16.42
CA GLU A 260 72.12 22.88 16.48
C GLU A 260 70.92 22.67 17.42
N SER A 261 69.86 22.03 16.92
CA SER A 261 68.68 21.70 17.72
C SER A 261 68.14 20.32 17.34
N ALA A 262 68.89 19.29 17.74
CA ALA A 262 68.37 17.93 17.83
C ALA A 262 67.56 17.75 19.12
N THR A 263 66.83 16.63 19.20
CA THR A 263 66.01 16.14 20.34
C THR A 263 64.58 16.71 20.50
N ASN A 264 63.74 15.88 21.13
CA ASN A 264 62.44 16.24 21.73
C ASN A 264 61.29 16.71 20.83
N GLN A 265 61.12 16.08 19.66
CA GLN A 265 59.79 15.94 19.07
C GLN A 265 58.95 14.97 19.95
N LEU A 266 58.25 15.51 20.94
CA LEU A 266 57.50 14.73 21.93
C LEU A 266 56.41 13.86 21.28
N ASN A 267 56.32 12.61 21.72
CA ASN A 267 55.54 11.55 21.07
C ASN A 267 54.03 11.59 21.45
N ILE A 268 53.40 12.73 21.19
CA ILE A 268 52.00 13.01 21.53
C ILE A 268 51.06 12.04 20.80
N SER A 269 51.34 11.69 19.55
CA SER A 269 50.54 10.73 18.75
C SER A 269 50.41 9.37 19.44
N ARG A 270 51.52 8.80 19.90
CA ARG A 270 51.53 7.50 20.60
C ARG A 270 50.77 7.54 21.93
N ILE A 271 50.84 8.65 22.66
CA ILE A 271 50.08 8.84 23.92
C ILE A 271 48.57 8.90 23.62
N ILE A 272 48.16 9.56 22.53
CA ILE A 272 46.76 9.61 22.09
C ILE A 272 46.28 8.20 21.68
N GLU A 273 47.04 7.49 20.85
CA GLU A 273 46.71 6.13 20.40
C GLU A 273 46.55 5.15 21.57
N GLU A 274 47.50 5.14 22.50
CA GLU A 274 47.47 4.24 23.66
C GLU A 274 46.32 4.58 24.63
N THR A 275 45.94 5.85 24.73
CA THR A 275 44.79 6.29 25.54
C THR A 275 43.46 5.89 24.88
N VAL A 276 43.33 6.06 23.56
CA VAL A 276 42.13 5.63 22.81
C VAL A 276 41.95 4.12 22.89
N ALA A 277 43.02 3.33 22.76
CA ALA A 277 42.96 1.88 22.91
C ALA A 277 42.44 1.43 24.29
N LYS A 278 42.93 2.07 25.38
CA LYS A 278 42.48 1.78 26.75
C LYS A 278 41.01 2.15 26.98
N CYS A 279 40.54 3.27 26.41
CA CYS A 279 39.13 3.66 26.47
C CYS A 279 38.20 2.66 25.75
N ILE A 280 38.62 2.10 24.61
CA ILE A 280 37.83 1.10 23.87
C ILE A 280 37.76 -0.23 24.65
N ALA A 281 38.89 -0.70 25.19
CA ALA A 281 38.95 -1.93 26.01
C ALA A 281 38.12 -1.85 27.31
N ALA A 282 38.01 -0.66 27.91
CA ALA A 282 37.17 -0.44 29.09
C ALA A 282 35.67 -0.53 28.76
N GLN A 283 35.24 -0.14 27.56
CA GLN A 283 33.82 -0.15 27.16
C GLN A 283 33.30 -1.54 26.78
N THR A 284 34.14 -2.44 26.28
CA THR A 284 33.75 -3.82 25.93
C THR A 284 33.58 -4.76 27.12
N SER A 285 33.81 -4.29 28.35
CA SER A 285 33.85 -5.12 29.57
C SER A 285 32.64 -4.96 30.51
N GLN A 286 31.55 -4.28 30.09
CA GLN A 286 30.38 -4.00 30.95
C GLN A 286 29.03 -4.59 30.49
N ASP A 287 28.97 -5.36 29.39
CA ASP A 287 27.75 -6.11 29.04
C ASP A 287 27.59 -7.34 29.95
N GLY A 288 26.88 -7.15 31.07
CA GLY A 288 26.52 -8.23 31.98
C GLY A 288 25.59 -9.27 31.33
N PRO A 289 25.63 -10.55 31.77
CA PRO A 289 24.92 -11.65 31.11
C PRO A 289 23.40 -11.43 31.11
N ALA A 290 22.84 -11.15 29.92
CA ALA A 290 21.41 -10.95 29.75
C ALA A 290 20.62 -12.22 30.12
N SER A 291 19.74 -12.11 31.12
CA SER A 291 19.01 -13.25 31.67
C SER A 291 18.24 -14.01 30.59
N PRO A 292 18.40 -15.35 30.48
CA PRO A 292 17.89 -16.12 29.36
C PRO A 292 16.36 -16.22 29.42
N ARG A 293 15.68 -15.37 28.64
CA ARG A 293 14.24 -15.51 28.36
C ARG A 293 13.98 -16.92 27.83
N ARG A 294 13.23 -17.73 28.59
CA ARG A 294 12.71 -19.04 28.16
C ARG A 294 11.89 -18.88 26.87
N SER A 295 12.52 -19.07 25.71
CA SER A 295 11.80 -19.23 24.46
C SER A 295 11.18 -20.63 24.46
N THR A 296 9.85 -20.69 24.34
CA THR A 296 9.16 -21.97 24.13
C THR A 296 9.66 -22.56 22.82
N ALA A 297 10.29 -23.74 22.89
CA ALA A 297 10.94 -24.36 21.73
C ALA A 297 9.92 -24.55 20.59
N ARG A 298 10.07 -23.78 19.51
CA ARG A 298 9.21 -23.88 18.33
C ARG A 298 9.42 -25.26 17.71
N ARG A 299 8.33 -26.04 17.59
CA ARG A 299 8.35 -27.31 16.86
C ARG A 299 8.91 -27.10 15.44
N PRO A 300 9.77 -27.99 14.91
CA PRO A 300 10.31 -27.85 13.57
C PRO A 300 9.17 -27.84 12.53
N THR A 301 9.23 -26.90 11.60
CA THR A 301 8.20 -26.75 10.55
C THR A 301 8.31 -27.89 9.53
N LYS A 302 7.21 -28.60 9.26
CA LYS A 302 7.15 -29.69 8.27
C LYS A 302 7.74 -29.23 6.92
N PRO A 303 8.69 -29.97 6.32
CA PRO A 303 9.24 -29.67 5.00
C PRO A 303 8.15 -29.43 3.94
N GLY A 304 8.41 -28.51 3.02
CA GLY A 304 7.45 -28.08 1.98
C GLY A 304 6.30 -27.18 2.45
N SER A 305 6.07 -27.00 3.76
CA SER A 305 5.03 -26.08 4.26
C SER A 305 5.31 -24.60 3.93
N VAL A 306 4.29 -23.74 4.01
CA VAL A 306 4.47 -22.27 3.88
C VAL A 306 5.49 -21.75 4.90
N ALA A 307 5.36 -22.17 6.17
CA ALA A 307 6.25 -21.75 7.25
C ALA A 307 7.69 -22.23 7.05
N HIS A 308 7.89 -23.48 6.59
CA HIS A 308 9.22 -24.01 6.30
C HIS A 308 9.91 -23.25 5.16
N THR A 309 9.23 -23.02 4.03
CA THR A 309 9.81 -22.25 2.91
C THR A 309 10.09 -20.79 3.31
N ALA A 310 9.24 -20.18 4.16
CA ALA A 310 9.50 -18.84 4.69
C ALA A 310 10.74 -18.81 5.62
N GLU A 311 10.95 -19.85 6.43
CA GLU A 311 12.11 -19.98 7.31
C GLU A 311 13.40 -20.23 6.52
N VAL A 312 13.41 -21.18 5.57
CA VAL A 312 14.56 -21.44 4.68
C VAL A 312 14.92 -20.19 3.88
N LYS A 313 13.92 -19.47 3.36
CA LYS A 313 14.13 -18.17 2.69
C LYS A 313 14.75 -17.14 3.62
N ARG A 314 14.29 -17.04 4.87
CA ARG A 314 14.87 -16.11 5.86
C ARG A 314 16.32 -16.44 6.17
N GLN A 315 16.65 -17.73 6.33
CA GLN A 315 18.01 -18.18 6.62
C GLN A 315 18.96 -17.92 5.44
N ALA A 316 18.56 -18.27 4.22
CA ALA A 316 19.35 -18.02 3.01
C ALA A 316 19.52 -16.53 2.65
N LEU A 317 18.59 -15.68 3.09
CA LEU A 317 18.68 -14.22 2.97
C LEU A 317 19.48 -13.58 4.12
N ALA A 318 19.59 -14.24 5.28
CA ALA A 318 20.46 -13.83 6.37
C ALA A 318 21.93 -14.21 6.12
N SER A 319 22.19 -15.32 5.42
CA SER A 319 23.54 -15.80 5.08
C SER A 319 24.20 -15.08 3.90
N VAL A 320 23.70 -13.91 3.49
CA VAL A 320 24.26 -13.07 2.42
C VAL A 320 24.58 -11.67 2.93
N ASP A 321 25.38 -11.59 3.99
CA ASP A 321 26.05 -10.43 4.61
C ASP A 321 25.66 -9.05 4.07
N GLY A 322 24.51 -8.55 4.52
CA GLY A 322 24.00 -7.21 4.18
C GLY A 322 23.57 -6.99 2.71
N LYS A 323 23.82 -7.94 1.83
CA LYS A 323 23.56 -7.90 0.37
C LYS A 323 22.17 -8.40 0.00
N GLU A 324 21.29 -8.59 0.98
CA GLU A 324 19.92 -9.11 0.82
C GLU A 324 19.12 -8.40 -0.28
N ALA A 325 19.22 -7.07 -0.37
CA ALA A 325 18.55 -6.29 -1.40
C ALA A 325 19.06 -6.61 -2.81
N VAL A 326 20.39 -6.63 -2.99
CA VAL A 326 21.04 -6.91 -4.27
C VAL A 326 20.75 -8.33 -4.74
N TRP A 327 20.77 -9.30 -3.83
CA TRP A 327 20.34 -10.68 -4.10
C TRP A 327 18.87 -10.78 -4.49
N LYS A 328 17.96 -10.09 -3.80
CA LYS A 328 16.54 -10.04 -4.19
C LYS A 328 16.37 -9.49 -5.60
N ASP A 329 17.11 -8.45 -5.98
CA ASP A 329 16.97 -7.81 -7.29
C ASP A 329 17.64 -8.60 -8.42
N LEU A 330 18.74 -9.30 -8.17
CA LEU A 330 19.31 -10.30 -9.08
C LEU A 330 18.31 -11.45 -9.34
N LEU A 331 17.76 -12.04 -8.28
CA LEU A 331 16.78 -13.13 -8.37
C LEU A 331 15.49 -12.67 -9.09
N ARG A 332 15.06 -11.42 -8.87
CA ARG A 332 13.96 -10.77 -9.63
C ARG A 332 14.32 -10.51 -11.09
N GLY A 333 15.58 -10.22 -11.40
CA GLY A 333 16.08 -10.09 -12.77
C GLY A 333 15.93 -11.42 -13.51
N VAL A 334 16.61 -12.45 -13.02
CA VAL A 334 16.59 -13.81 -13.60
C VAL A 334 15.17 -14.34 -13.76
N PHE A 335 14.31 -14.23 -12.74
CA PHE A 335 12.93 -14.69 -12.82
C PHE A 335 12.13 -13.97 -13.92
N ARG A 336 12.25 -12.64 -14.04
CA ARG A 336 11.56 -11.86 -15.07
C ARG A 336 12.03 -12.21 -16.48
N THR A 337 13.34 -12.33 -16.69
CA THR A 337 13.92 -12.73 -17.98
C THR A 337 13.46 -14.14 -18.36
N ALA A 338 13.49 -15.09 -17.42
CA ALA A 338 13.07 -16.46 -17.65
C ALA A 338 11.57 -16.58 -17.98
N THR A 339 10.69 -15.85 -17.29
CA THR A 339 9.23 -15.89 -17.56
C THR A 339 8.77 -14.88 -18.62
N GLY A 340 9.67 -14.10 -19.23
CA GLY A 340 9.34 -13.04 -20.18
C GLY A 340 8.44 -11.93 -19.61
N SER A 341 8.40 -11.74 -18.28
CA SER A 341 7.40 -10.91 -17.60
C SER A 341 8.03 -9.59 -17.08
N PRO A 342 7.44 -8.41 -17.35
CA PRO A 342 8.10 -7.12 -17.06
C PRO A 342 8.28 -6.84 -15.56
N ALA A 343 7.43 -7.41 -14.70
CA ALA A 343 7.55 -7.34 -13.25
C ALA A 343 7.04 -8.62 -12.59
N ILE A 344 7.57 -8.98 -11.41
CA ILE A 344 7.11 -10.15 -10.62
C ILE A 344 5.63 -10.08 -10.19
N SER A 345 5.00 -8.91 -10.36
CA SER A 345 3.60 -8.63 -10.04
C SER A 345 2.74 -8.33 -11.28
N LYS A 346 3.30 -8.40 -12.49
CA LYS A 346 2.62 -8.17 -13.77
C LYS A 346 2.56 -9.45 -14.57
N PHE A 347 1.48 -10.22 -14.34
CA PHE A 347 1.20 -11.51 -14.96
C PHE A 347 -0.22 -11.54 -15.58
N GLU A 348 -0.74 -10.36 -15.95
CA GLU A 348 -2.09 -10.12 -16.46
C GLU A 348 -2.38 -10.94 -17.72
N HIS A 349 -1.44 -10.88 -18.68
CA HIS A 349 -1.50 -11.57 -19.97
C HIS A 349 -0.65 -12.84 -20.00
N TYR A 350 -0.22 -13.36 -18.84
CA TYR A 350 0.61 -14.55 -18.80
C TYR A 350 -0.20 -15.80 -19.15
N ASN A 351 0.34 -16.59 -20.09
CA ASN A 351 -0.23 -17.87 -20.48
C ASN A 351 0.51 -19.01 -19.74
N PRO A 352 -0.03 -19.56 -18.64
CA PRO A 352 0.57 -20.70 -17.96
C PRO A 352 0.45 -21.98 -18.80
N VAL A 353 1.11 -23.04 -18.36
CA VAL A 353 0.82 -24.40 -18.85
C VAL A 353 -0.54 -24.84 -18.32
N ASP A 354 -1.26 -25.62 -19.13
CA ASP A 354 -2.56 -26.20 -18.77
C ASP A 354 -2.45 -27.35 -17.75
N GLN A 355 -3.60 -27.86 -17.33
CA GLN A 355 -3.64 -28.97 -16.37
C GLN A 355 -3.12 -30.28 -16.99
N ALA A 356 -3.61 -30.61 -18.19
CA ALA A 356 -3.31 -31.89 -18.85
C ALA A 356 -1.80 -32.07 -19.10
N THR A 357 -1.09 -31.05 -19.57
CA THR A 357 0.37 -31.13 -19.78
C THR A 357 1.12 -31.29 -18.46
N ALA A 358 0.70 -30.57 -17.40
CA ALA A 358 1.32 -30.65 -16.09
C ALA A 358 1.10 -32.01 -15.39
N GLU A 359 -0.06 -32.63 -15.60
CA GLU A 359 -0.39 -33.99 -15.15
C GLU A 359 0.35 -35.06 -15.96
N LEU A 360 0.30 -35.01 -17.30
CA LEU A 360 1.01 -35.96 -18.17
C LEU A 360 2.52 -35.97 -17.89
N PHE A 361 3.13 -34.81 -17.61
CA PHE A 361 4.52 -34.75 -17.17
C PHE A 361 4.74 -35.38 -15.79
N ALA A 362 3.82 -35.18 -14.85
CA ALA A 362 3.90 -35.81 -13.53
C ALA A 362 3.74 -37.35 -13.58
N GLU A 363 3.02 -37.87 -14.58
CA GLU A 363 2.94 -39.30 -14.90
C GLU A 363 4.13 -39.84 -15.73
N GLY A 364 5.06 -38.98 -16.17
CA GLY A 364 6.18 -39.35 -17.04
C GLY A 364 5.79 -39.67 -18.49
N LYS A 365 4.58 -39.29 -18.92
CA LYS A 365 4.01 -39.55 -20.26
C LYS A 365 4.06 -38.31 -21.18
N GLY A 366 4.10 -37.12 -20.60
CA GLY A 366 4.13 -35.84 -21.30
C GLY A 366 5.55 -35.29 -21.50
N PRO A 367 5.75 -34.36 -22.46
CA PRO A 367 7.02 -33.67 -22.63
C PRO A 367 7.39 -32.85 -21.39
N GLY A 368 8.68 -32.68 -21.12
CA GLY A 368 9.16 -31.86 -20.01
C GLY A 368 9.05 -30.34 -20.25
N PRO A 369 9.35 -29.52 -19.23
CA PRO A 369 9.57 -28.09 -19.40
C PRO A 369 10.89 -27.86 -20.14
N GLU A 370 10.82 -27.97 -21.47
CA GLU A 370 11.92 -27.84 -22.42
C GLU A 370 11.55 -26.87 -23.56
N GLY A 371 12.54 -26.51 -24.39
CA GLY A 371 12.35 -25.57 -25.52
C GLY A 371 11.65 -24.27 -25.10
N GLY A 372 10.62 -23.86 -25.86
CA GLY A 372 9.81 -22.68 -25.55
C GLY A 372 8.93 -22.79 -24.30
N ASN A 373 8.84 -23.97 -23.67
CA ASN A 373 8.11 -24.20 -22.42
C ASN A 373 9.01 -24.25 -21.18
N LYS A 374 10.35 -24.12 -21.34
CA LYS A 374 11.37 -24.31 -20.28
C LYS A 374 11.15 -23.54 -18.98
N PHE A 375 10.43 -22.42 -19.06
CA PHE A 375 10.10 -21.54 -17.93
C PHE A 375 8.60 -21.16 -17.88
N ARG A 376 7.72 -21.88 -18.59
CA ARG A 376 6.28 -21.60 -18.60
C ARG A 376 5.62 -22.23 -17.37
N LEU A 377 5.32 -21.41 -16.36
CA LEU A 377 4.80 -21.83 -15.07
C LEU A 377 3.40 -22.46 -15.20
N TYR A 378 3.10 -23.42 -14.33
CA TYR A 378 1.77 -23.98 -14.15
C TYR A 378 1.04 -23.29 -12.97
N PHE A 379 -0.21 -22.86 -13.16
CA PHE A 379 -0.95 -22.02 -12.19
C PHE A 379 -2.31 -22.58 -11.72
N GLY A 380 -2.70 -23.78 -12.14
CA GLY A 380 -3.93 -24.44 -11.66
C GLY A 380 -3.84 -24.90 -10.20
N ASP A 381 -4.59 -25.93 -9.83
CA ASP A 381 -4.61 -26.43 -8.45
C ASP A 381 -3.52 -27.47 -8.17
N GLY A 382 -3.10 -27.58 -6.91
CA GLY A 382 -1.88 -28.33 -6.56
C GLY A 382 -0.56 -27.76 -7.11
N TRP A 383 -0.55 -26.59 -7.78
CA TRP A 383 0.60 -25.98 -8.46
C TRP A 383 1.94 -25.94 -7.70
N ARG A 384 1.90 -25.86 -6.36
CA ARG A 384 3.11 -25.87 -5.52
C ARG A 384 3.66 -27.28 -5.23
N GLY A 385 2.83 -28.30 -5.35
CA GLY A 385 3.24 -29.70 -5.30
C GLY A 385 3.73 -30.22 -6.66
N ALA A 386 3.10 -29.76 -7.75
CA ALA A 386 3.27 -30.22 -9.12
C ALA A 386 4.75 -30.35 -9.56
N ALA A 387 5.09 -31.51 -10.16
CA ALA A 387 6.42 -31.80 -10.68
C ALA A 387 6.90 -30.75 -11.69
N TRP A 388 6.00 -30.27 -12.54
CA TRP A 388 6.25 -29.25 -13.56
C TRP A 388 6.96 -28.00 -13.00
N ASN A 389 6.41 -27.39 -11.95
CA ASN A 389 6.99 -26.18 -11.36
C ASN A 389 8.31 -26.45 -10.62
N ARG A 390 8.51 -27.65 -10.06
CA ARG A 390 9.79 -28.05 -9.46
C ARG A 390 10.90 -28.13 -10.51
N ALA A 391 10.61 -28.75 -11.65
CA ALA A 391 11.53 -28.83 -12.78
C ALA A 391 11.86 -27.43 -13.34
N ILE A 392 10.90 -26.51 -13.42
CA ILE A 392 11.16 -25.10 -13.80
C ILE A 392 12.08 -24.39 -12.79
N ILE A 393 11.90 -24.60 -11.48
CA ILE A 393 12.80 -24.02 -10.46
C ILE A 393 14.21 -24.58 -10.61
N SER A 394 14.34 -25.89 -10.87
CA SER A 394 15.63 -26.52 -11.20
C SER A 394 16.27 -25.90 -12.45
N ASN A 395 15.48 -25.66 -13.51
CA ASN A 395 15.94 -24.98 -14.73
C ASN A 395 16.39 -23.52 -14.48
N MET A 396 15.81 -22.84 -13.48
CA MET A 396 16.17 -21.46 -13.12
C MET A 396 17.46 -21.36 -12.29
N TYR A 397 17.84 -22.40 -11.53
CA TYR A 397 19.03 -22.34 -10.66
C TYR A 397 20.34 -22.07 -11.43
N PRO A 398 20.66 -22.75 -12.55
CA PRO A 398 21.83 -22.41 -13.37
C PRO A 398 21.85 -20.97 -13.87
N LEU A 399 20.69 -20.38 -14.19
CA LEU A 399 20.60 -18.96 -14.60
C LEU A 399 20.93 -18.01 -13.44
N VAL A 400 20.56 -18.38 -12.21
CA VAL A 400 20.95 -17.61 -11.00
C VAL A 400 22.44 -17.70 -10.74
N VAL A 401 23.06 -18.88 -10.93
CA VAL A 401 24.51 -19.06 -10.79
C VAL A 401 25.28 -18.26 -11.86
N ALA A 402 24.85 -18.31 -13.12
CA ALA A 402 25.44 -17.53 -14.22
C ALA A 402 25.31 -16.01 -13.98
N ALA A 403 24.10 -15.52 -13.72
CA ALA A 403 23.87 -14.10 -13.44
C ALA A 403 24.61 -13.63 -12.18
N HIS A 404 24.83 -14.50 -11.18
CA HIS A 404 25.68 -14.20 -10.03
C HIS A 404 27.15 -14.03 -10.43
N ALA A 405 27.69 -14.94 -11.25
CA ALA A 405 29.08 -14.86 -11.72
C ALA A 405 29.35 -13.65 -12.65
N GLU A 406 28.36 -13.26 -13.46
CA GLU A 406 28.41 -12.02 -14.27
C GLU A 406 28.29 -10.76 -13.40
N SER A 407 27.57 -10.83 -12.27
CA SER A 407 27.37 -9.72 -11.36
C SER A 407 28.59 -9.48 -10.46
N ARG A 408 28.84 -8.21 -10.08
CA ARG A 408 29.85 -7.86 -9.08
C ARG A 408 29.37 -8.09 -7.63
N VAL A 409 28.47 -9.05 -7.39
CA VAL A 409 27.94 -9.39 -6.06
C VAL A 409 28.94 -10.30 -5.35
N GLY A 410 29.99 -9.71 -4.78
CA GLY A 410 31.03 -10.49 -4.09
C GLY A 410 30.48 -11.32 -2.92
N GLY A 411 30.89 -12.59 -2.83
CA GLY A 411 30.46 -13.55 -1.81
C GLY A 411 30.24 -14.94 -2.43
N SER A 412 29.87 -15.92 -1.60
CA SER A 412 29.41 -17.22 -2.08
C SER A 412 28.00 -17.10 -2.70
N CYS A 413 27.71 -17.89 -3.73
CA CYS A 413 26.37 -17.96 -4.31
C CYS A 413 25.37 -18.51 -3.28
N MET A 414 24.14 -17.98 -3.29
CA MET A 414 23.04 -18.48 -2.45
C MET A 414 22.78 -19.97 -2.72
N SER A 415 22.59 -20.76 -1.66
CA SER A 415 22.31 -22.20 -1.77
C SER A 415 21.07 -22.50 -2.61
N ALA A 416 21.05 -23.65 -3.30
CA ALA A 416 19.95 -24.05 -4.18
C ALA A 416 18.57 -24.03 -3.48
N LEU A 417 18.50 -24.48 -2.22
CA LEU A 417 17.28 -24.42 -1.40
C LEU A 417 16.85 -22.98 -1.07
N GLY A 418 17.82 -22.07 -0.89
CA GLY A 418 17.56 -20.64 -0.71
C GLY A 418 17.01 -19.98 -1.97
N VAL A 419 17.58 -20.31 -3.13
CA VAL A 419 17.10 -19.87 -4.45
C VAL A 419 15.70 -20.42 -4.71
N GLU A 420 15.47 -21.73 -4.52
CA GLU A 420 14.14 -22.35 -4.60
C GLU A 420 13.12 -21.63 -3.70
N ALA A 421 13.44 -21.41 -2.43
CA ALA A 421 12.55 -20.75 -1.49
C ALA A 421 12.26 -19.29 -1.87
N CYS A 422 13.22 -18.60 -2.49
CA CYS A 422 13.02 -17.29 -3.10
C CYS A 422 12.07 -17.35 -4.30
N VAL A 423 12.31 -18.25 -5.25
CA VAL A 423 11.53 -18.41 -6.50
C VAL A 423 10.10 -18.87 -6.23
N TRP A 424 9.86 -19.80 -5.30
CA TRP A 424 8.50 -20.14 -4.84
C TRP A 424 7.73 -18.89 -4.37
N GLY A 425 8.41 -17.96 -3.70
CA GLY A 425 7.85 -16.67 -3.29
C GLY A 425 7.52 -15.72 -4.46
N PHE A 426 8.17 -15.86 -5.61
CA PHE A 426 7.83 -15.14 -6.85
C PHE A 426 6.70 -15.82 -7.62
N ILE A 427 6.73 -17.15 -7.78
CA ILE A 427 5.63 -17.92 -8.41
C ILE A 427 4.30 -17.68 -7.64
N THR A 428 4.36 -17.58 -6.31
CA THR A 428 3.19 -17.19 -5.48
C THR A 428 2.65 -15.80 -5.86
N GLN A 429 3.52 -14.82 -6.07
CA GLN A 429 3.12 -13.45 -6.44
C GLN A 429 2.61 -13.39 -7.89
N ALA A 430 3.26 -14.09 -8.81
CA ALA A 430 2.87 -14.24 -10.20
C ALA A 430 1.47 -14.86 -10.33
N ARG A 431 1.21 -16.01 -9.68
CA ARG A 431 -0.12 -16.64 -9.62
C ARG A 431 -1.17 -15.73 -8.99
N THR A 432 -0.80 -14.96 -7.96
CA THR A 432 -1.72 -14.01 -7.30
C THR A 432 -2.10 -12.85 -8.21
N SER A 433 -1.14 -12.31 -8.97
CA SER A 433 -1.38 -11.30 -10.01
C SER A 433 -2.29 -11.89 -11.11
N TRP A 434 -1.89 -12.99 -11.75
CA TRP A 434 -2.66 -13.69 -12.76
C TRP A 434 -4.11 -13.98 -12.33
N LYS A 435 -4.31 -14.56 -11.13
CA LYS A 435 -5.64 -14.86 -10.58
C LYS A 435 -6.43 -13.61 -10.13
N SER A 436 -5.83 -12.41 -10.06
CA SER A 436 -6.61 -11.18 -9.91
C SER A 436 -7.28 -10.74 -11.22
N PHE A 437 -6.67 -11.00 -12.38
CA PHE A 437 -7.22 -10.59 -13.69
C PHE A 437 -8.11 -11.63 -14.36
N LYS A 438 -8.17 -12.87 -13.84
CA LYS A 438 -9.14 -13.86 -14.32
C LYS A 438 -10.56 -13.61 -13.76
N PRO A 439 -11.60 -13.79 -14.59
CA PRO A 439 -12.99 -13.88 -14.17
C PRO A 439 -13.21 -14.87 -13.02
N ARG A 440 -14.25 -14.60 -12.24
CA ARG A 440 -14.73 -15.40 -11.12
C ARG A 440 -16.24 -15.51 -11.19
N VAL A 441 -16.85 -16.33 -10.34
CA VAL A 441 -18.29 -16.23 -10.08
C VAL A 441 -18.54 -14.84 -9.46
N HIS A 442 -19.51 -14.11 -10.00
CA HIS A 442 -19.91 -12.77 -9.56
C HIS A 442 -20.56 -12.82 -8.17
N GLU A 443 -20.63 -11.70 -7.44
CA GLU A 443 -21.19 -11.65 -6.08
C GLU A 443 -22.66 -12.11 -6.00
N SER A 444 -23.40 -12.03 -7.12
CA SER A 444 -24.77 -12.56 -7.26
C SER A 444 -24.87 -14.08 -7.38
N GLY A 445 -23.76 -14.82 -7.48
CA GLY A 445 -23.71 -16.27 -7.71
C GLY A 445 -24.18 -16.74 -9.11
N SER A 446 -25.06 -15.98 -9.75
CA SER A 446 -25.81 -16.34 -10.96
C SER A 446 -25.04 -16.25 -12.28
N ARG A 447 -23.86 -15.60 -12.31
CA ARG A 447 -23.04 -15.45 -13.52
C ARG A 447 -21.55 -15.41 -13.19
N TYR A 448 -20.73 -15.55 -14.21
CA TYR A 448 -19.32 -15.14 -14.13
C TYR A 448 -19.18 -13.62 -14.36
N GLU A 449 -18.10 -13.06 -13.82
CA GLU A 449 -17.59 -11.75 -14.17
C GLU A 449 -17.17 -11.70 -15.65
N THR A 450 -17.27 -10.54 -16.28
CA THR A 450 -16.61 -10.29 -17.58
C THR A 450 -15.11 -10.08 -17.40
N GLU A 451 -14.34 -10.12 -18.49
CA GLU A 451 -12.93 -9.74 -18.43
C GLU A 451 -12.73 -8.27 -18.02
N THR A 452 -13.62 -7.37 -18.44
CA THR A 452 -13.58 -5.94 -18.06
C THR A 452 -13.84 -5.72 -16.57
N GLU A 453 -14.79 -6.47 -15.98
CA GLU A 453 -15.05 -6.49 -14.54
C GLU A 453 -13.84 -7.04 -13.76
N ALA A 454 -13.26 -8.16 -14.23
CA ALA A 454 -12.09 -8.75 -13.60
C ALA A 454 -10.86 -7.82 -13.62
N VAL A 455 -10.63 -7.10 -14.74
CA VAL A 455 -9.60 -6.05 -14.88
C VAL A 455 -9.88 -4.87 -13.94
N SER A 456 -11.12 -4.39 -13.87
CA SER A 456 -11.52 -3.28 -12.97
C SER A 456 -11.31 -3.65 -11.51
N ARG A 457 -11.80 -4.81 -11.08
CA ARG A 457 -11.60 -5.38 -9.74
C ARG A 457 -10.11 -5.53 -9.39
N ALA A 458 -9.28 -5.95 -10.34
CA ALA A 458 -7.83 -6.04 -10.15
C ALA A 458 -7.16 -4.66 -10.03
N ARG A 459 -7.58 -3.66 -10.81
CA ARG A 459 -7.12 -2.27 -10.70
C ARG A 459 -7.45 -1.69 -9.32
N ILE A 460 -8.71 -1.78 -8.89
CA ILE A 460 -9.19 -1.29 -7.59
C ILE A 460 -8.40 -1.95 -6.45
N TYR A 461 -8.25 -3.28 -6.48
CA TYR A 461 -7.45 -4.01 -5.48
C TYR A 461 -5.99 -3.55 -5.46
N ASN A 462 -5.36 -3.33 -6.61
CA ASN A 462 -3.96 -2.88 -6.67
C ASN A 462 -3.78 -1.43 -6.17
N ILE A 463 -4.75 -0.54 -6.40
CA ILE A 463 -4.78 0.82 -5.82
C ILE A 463 -4.88 0.72 -4.29
N GLN A 464 -5.90 0.03 -3.78
CA GLN A 464 -6.10 -0.18 -2.33
C GLN A 464 -4.88 -0.81 -1.66
N ARG A 465 -4.30 -1.85 -2.26
CA ARG A 465 -3.10 -2.55 -1.77
C ARG A 465 -1.88 -1.63 -1.74
N THR A 466 -1.65 -0.85 -2.79
CA THR A 466 -0.52 0.10 -2.86
C THR A 466 -0.65 1.17 -1.79
N THR A 467 -1.86 1.70 -1.61
CA THR A 467 -2.20 2.69 -0.58
C THR A 467 -2.04 2.11 0.84
N ASN A 468 -2.47 0.88 1.09
CA ASN A 468 -2.26 0.18 2.36
C ASN A 468 -0.77 -0.09 2.65
N ILE A 469 0.04 -0.42 1.64
CA ILE A 469 1.50 -0.55 1.78
C ILE A 469 2.13 0.82 2.10
N LYS A 470 1.72 1.90 1.43
CA LYS A 470 2.16 3.28 1.76
C LYS A 470 1.85 3.61 3.23
N TYR A 471 0.64 3.34 3.73
CA TYR A 471 0.27 3.60 5.13
C TYR A 471 1.07 2.73 6.12
N THR A 472 1.24 1.43 5.85
CA THR A 472 2.01 0.52 6.72
C THR A 472 3.46 0.96 6.83
N ASN A 473 4.07 1.36 5.71
CA ASN A 473 5.44 1.88 5.68
C ASN A 473 5.55 3.22 6.44
N ARG A 474 4.58 4.14 6.30
CA ARG A 474 4.52 5.40 7.08
C ARG A 474 4.42 5.13 8.59
N LYS A 475 3.51 4.23 9.00
CA LYS A 475 3.36 3.80 10.40
C LYS A 475 4.67 3.22 10.96
N TYR A 476 5.30 2.30 10.23
CA TYR A 476 6.56 1.66 10.63
C TYR A 476 7.72 2.66 10.73
N ALA A 477 7.87 3.56 9.76
CA ALA A 477 8.90 4.61 9.80
C ALA A 477 8.70 5.54 11.02
N LYS A 478 7.45 5.97 11.28
CA LYS A 478 7.09 6.81 12.44
C LYS A 478 7.31 6.11 13.77
N PHE A 479 7.03 4.80 13.86
CA PHE A 479 7.37 3.97 15.02
C PHE A 479 8.89 3.93 15.26
N GLN A 480 9.69 3.68 14.22
CA GLN A 480 11.15 3.61 14.36
C GLN A 480 11.79 4.97 14.67
N GLU A 481 11.33 6.07 14.05
CA GLU A 481 11.78 7.43 14.40
C GLU A 481 11.47 7.75 15.88
N ARG A 482 10.29 7.39 16.39
CA ARG A 482 9.90 7.58 17.80
C ARG A 482 10.66 6.68 18.77
N ARG A 483 10.85 5.40 18.42
CA ARG A 483 11.63 4.46 19.23
C ARG A 483 13.09 4.91 19.37
N LYS A 484 13.68 5.42 18.29
CA LYS A 484 14.99 6.09 18.32
C LYS A 484 14.96 7.36 19.17
N ALA A 485 13.96 8.23 19.00
CA ALA A 485 13.82 9.46 19.76
C ALA A 485 13.78 9.22 21.28
N VAL A 486 13.01 8.24 21.74
CA VAL A 486 12.95 7.87 23.17
C VAL A 486 14.31 7.34 23.66
N GLY A 487 15.02 6.54 22.86
CA GLY A 487 16.38 6.11 23.17
C GLY A 487 17.35 7.28 23.35
N GLU A 488 17.31 8.28 22.46
CA GLU A 488 18.16 9.48 22.57
C GLU A 488 17.73 10.41 23.73
N LEU A 489 16.44 10.49 24.05
CA LEU A 489 15.92 11.28 25.17
C LEU A 489 16.28 10.65 26.52
N LEU A 490 16.26 9.32 26.64
CA LEU A 490 16.73 8.59 27.82
C LEU A 490 18.22 8.80 28.10
N GLN A 491 19.02 9.15 27.08
CA GLN A 491 20.45 9.44 27.20
C GLN A 491 20.75 10.91 27.58
N ASP A 492 19.99 11.88 27.05
CA ASP A 492 20.19 13.32 27.34
C ASP A 492 19.40 13.81 28.57
N ALA A 493 18.44 13.02 29.08
CA ALA A 493 17.71 13.29 30.31
C ALA A 493 18.61 13.12 31.56
N THR A 494 18.78 14.20 32.32
CA THR A 494 19.51 14.20 33.61
C THR A 494 18.57 13.95 34.79
N ALA A 495 17.40 14.58 34.81
CA ALA A 495 16.44 14.48 35.90
C ALA A 495 15.80 13.08 36.02
N PRO A 496 15.61 12.54 37.25
CA PRO A 496 14.95 11.25 37.44
C PRO A 496 13.52 11.19 36.87
N MET A 497 12.73 12.27 37.02
CA MET A 497 11.36 12.33 36.51
C MET A 497 11.29 12.22 34.98
N ASP A 498 12.20 12.88 34.25
CA ASP A 498 12.29 12.76 32.79
C ASP A 498 12.66 11.33 32.38
N LYS A 499 13.57 10.66 33.10
CA LYS A 499 13.92 9.26 32.84
C LYS A 499 12.71 8.35 33.03
N SER A 500 11.98 8.45 34.14
CA SER A 500 10.77 7.67 34.39
C SER A 500 9.69 7.93 33.33
N LYS A 501 9.50 9.19 32.94
CA LYS A 501 8.60 9.59 31.85
C LYS A 501 8.98 8.91 30.53
N TRP A 502 10.23 9.06 30.07
CA TRP A 502 10.66 8.46 28.80
C TRP A 502 10.71 6.92 28.86
N GLN A 503 10.93 6.31 30.02
CA GLN A 503 10.76 4.86 30.23
C GLN A 503 9.30 4.43 30.05
N LEU A 504 8.33 5.18 30.58
CA LEU A 504 6.91 4.90 30.35
C LEU A 504 6.54 5.04 28.87
N VAL A 505 6.99 6.11 28.21
CA VAL A 505 6.77 6.29 26.76
C VAL A 505 7.41 5.16 25.94
N LYS A 506 8.59 4.66 26.36
CA LYS A 506 9.22 3.48 25.74
C LYS A 506 8.33 2.24 25.87
N SER A 507 7.84 1.95 27.08
CA SER A 507 6.99 0.79 27.34
C SER A 507 5.68 0.85 26.56
N ALA A 508 5.05 2.02 26.49
CA ALA A 508 3.84 2.25 25.68
C ALA A 508 4.13 2.09 24.17
N LEU A 509 5.24 2.62 23.65
CA LEU A 509 5.64 2.42 22.24
C LEU A 509 5.90 0.96 21.91
N ASP A 510 6.72 0.27 22.71
CA ASP A 510 7.08 -1.14 22.47
C ASP A 510 5.83 -2.05 22.55
N ALA A 511 4.84 -1.71 23.37
CA ALA A 511 3.54 -2.39 23.44
C ALA A 511 2.60 -2.04 22.26
N MET A 512 2.65 -0.82 21.73
CA MET A 512 1.83 -0.37 20.59
C MET A 512 2.33 -0.86 19.23
N ASN A 513 3.65 -1.11 19.10
CA ASN A 513 4.30 -1.48 17.84
C ASN A 513 4.00 -0.46 16.71
N ALA A 514 4.33 -0.80 15.46
CA ALA A 514 4.00 0.00 14.28
C ALA A 514 2.48 0.12 14.03
N ASP A 515 1.71 -0.94 14.25
CA ASP A 515 0.32 -1.02 13.77
C ASP A 515 -0.62 -0.01 14.46
N ALA A 516 -0.39 0.31 15.73
CA ALA A 516 -1.18 1.31 16.48
C ALA A 516 -0.65 2.76 16.36
N MET A 517 0.43 3.00 15.60
CA MET A 517 0.81 4.37 15.24
C MET A 517 -0.28 5.00 14.37
N SER A 518 -0.57 6.30 14.58
CA SER A 518 -1.44 7.02 13.66
C SER A 518 -0.75 7.19 12.31
N SER A 519 -1.41 6.70 11.25
CA SER A 519 -1.17 7.20 9.90
C SER A 519 -1.51 8.68 9.89
N ASP A 520 -0.56 9.54 9.54
CA ASP A 520 -0.91 10.92 9.17
C ASP A 520 -1.50 10.81 7.77
N ASN A 521 -2.82 10.89 7.67
CA ASN A 521 -3.51 10.58 6.43
C ASN A 521 -3.34 11.71 5.41
N THR A 522 -3.21 11.25 4.17
CA THR A 522 -3.41 12.02 2.96
C THR A 522 -4.43 11.24 2.16
N ASP A 523 -5.67 11.22 2.65
CA ASP A 523 -6.77 10.64 1.88
C ASP A 523 -7.03 11.50 0.62
N THR A 524 -6.52 12.75 0.62
CA THR A 524 -6.37 13.69 -0.50
C THR A 524 -5.09 13.53 -1.34
N GLU A 525 -4.24 12.51 -1.11
CA GLU A 525 -3.20 12.08 -2.10
C GLU A 525 -3.80 11.11 -3.15
N SER A 526 -5.13 11.01 -3.22
CA SER A 526 -5.85 10.37 -4.32
C SER A 526 -5.77 11.23 -5.59
N GLU A 527 -4.87 10.84 -6.49
CA GLU A 527 -4.94 11.08 -7.94
C GLU A 527 -4.88 12.54 -8.44
N SER A 528 -4.75 13.53 -7.55
CA SER A 528 -4.40 14.94 -7.88
C SER A 528 -2.92 15.17 -8.24
N ASP A 529 -2.21 14.10 -8.64
CA ASP A 529 -0.93 14.14 -9.36
C ASP A 529 -1.19 14.31 -10.88
N SER A 530 -2.21 15.12 -11.21
CA SER A 530 -2.91 15.16 -12.49
C SER A 530 -2.32 16.19 -13.46
N GLY A 531 -0.99 16.19 -13.60
CA GLY A 531 -0.25 16.86 -14.67
C GLY A 531 -0.28 18.39 -14.76
N GLN A 532 -1.06 19.10 -13.94
CA GLN A 532 -1.12 20.57 -13.99
C GLN A 532 0.14 21.19 -13.39
N ASP A 533 0.96 21.85 -14.22
CA ASP A 533 2.19 22.58 -13.84
C ASP A 533 1.96 23.82 -12.94
N GLU A 534 0.72 24.09 -12.54
CA GLU A 534 0.37 25.05 -11.49
C GLU A 534 1.02 24.64 -10.14
N PRO A 535 1.90 25.47 -9.53
CA PRO A 535 2.60 25.14 -8.30
C PRO A 535 1.69 25.28 -7.06
N ARG A 536 0.60 24.51 -7.02
CA ARG A 536 -0.32 24.46 -5.88
C ARG A 536 0.42 24.05 -4.61
N PRO A 537 0.18 24.71 -3.46
CA PRO A 537 0.77 24.31 -2.20
C PRO A 537 0.35 22.87 -1.86
N PRO A 538 1.28 22.01 -1.39
CA PRO A 538 1.00 20.58 -1.24
C PRO A 538 -0.16 20.36 -0.25
N PRO A 539 -1.12 19.47 -0.56
CA PRO A 539 -2.35 19.34 0.21
C PRO A 539 -2.08 19.05 1.68
N ARG A 540 -2.87 19.70 2.54
CA ARG A 540 -2.75 19.60 3.99
C ARG A 540 -3.00 18.17 4.45
N LEU A 541 -2.21 17.73 5.43
CA LEU A 541 -2.31 16.39 6.01
C LEU A 541 -3.55 16.31 6.91
N GLN A 542 -4.52 15.49 6.53
CA GLN A 542 -5.70 15.22 7.35
C GLN A 542 -5.36 14.20 8.43
N THR A 543 -5.11 14.67 9.65
CA THR A 543 -4.76 13.80 10.78
C THR A 543 -6.01 13.29 11.50
N THR A 544 -6.46 12.09 11.13
CA THR A 544 -7.53 11.38 11.84
C THR A 544 -7.01 10.76 13.15
N VAL A 545 -7.85 10.77 14.19
CA VAL A 545 -7.54 10.13 15.48
C VAL A 545 -8.15 8.72 15.49
N PRO A 546 -7.40 7.67 15.90
CA PRO A 546 -7.98 6.34 16.06
C PRO A 546 -8.89 6.32 17.30
N HIS A 547 -10.20 6.10 17.09
CA HIS A 547 -11.21 6.10 18.17
C HIS A 547 -10.93 5.08 19.27
N TYR A 548 -10.30 3.95 18.93
CA TYR A 548 -10.02 2.87 19.86
C TYR A 548 -8.91 3.19 20.86
N ARG A 549 -8.12 4.25 20.66
CA ARG A 549 -6.90 4.52 21.43
C ARG A 549 -7.17 5.53 22.54
N HIS A 550 -6.72 5.22 23.76
CA HIS A 550 -6.81 6.12 24.91
C HIS A 550 -6.31 7.54 24.55
N ARG A 551 -7.14 8.57 24.73
CA ARG A 551 -6.91 9.92 24.17
C ARG A 551 -5.50 10.45 24.47
N VAL A 552 -5.09 10.35 25.74
CA VAL A 552 -3.80 10.84 26.30
C VAL A 552 -2.55 10.28 25.56
N LEU A 553 -2.63 9.11 24.92
CA LEU A 553 -1.52 8.61 24.07
C LEU A 553 -1.21 9.54 22.90
N SER A 554 -2.19 10.30 22.42
CA SER A 554 -2.02 11.32 21.39
C SER A 554 -1.09 12.45 21.86
N ASP A 555 -1.24 12.84 23.13
CA ASP A 555 -0.56 13.99 23.74
C ASP A 555 0.83 13.60 24.25
N ILE A 556 0.98 12.40 24.84
CA ILE A 556 2.28 11.75 25.09
C ILE A 556 3.14 11.77 23.82
N PHE A 557 2.57 11.33 22.70
CA PHE A 557 3.30 11.26 21.44
C PHE A 557 3.51 12.63 20.77
N HIS A 558 2.67 13.62 21.07
CA HIS A 558 2.90 14.99 20.64
C HIS A 558 4.07 15.64 21.39
N ASP A 559 4.17 15.42 22.71
CA ASP A 559 5.32 15.86 23.51
C ASP A 559 6.60 15.08 23.14
N LEU A 560 6.52 13.78 22.83
CA LEU A 560 7.66 13.04 22.29
C LEU A 560 8.17 13.66 20.98
N ASP A 561 7.30 13.87 19.99
CA ASP A 561 7.65 14.48 18.70
C ASP A 561 8.22 15.91 18.90
N THR A 562 7.80 16.61 19.94
CA THR A 562 8.24 17.98 20.30
C THR A 562 9.59 17.98 21.02
N SER A 563 9.78 17.07 21.97
CA SER A 563 11.01 16.87 22.72
C SER A 563 12.13 16.32 21.83
N GLN A 564 11.81 15.48 20.84
CA GLN A 564 12.73 15.10 19.77
C GLN A 564 13.21 16.32 18.97
N LYS A 565 12.32 17.23 18.55
CA LYS A 565 12.71 18.47 17.85
C LYS A 565 13.61 19.37 18.71
N LYS A 566 13.30 19.52 20.01
CA LYS A 566 14.15 20.23 20.98
C LYS A 566 15.53 19.60 21.10
N LEU A 567 15.62 18.26 21.19
CA LEU A 567 16.89 17.53 21.27
C LEU A 567 17.72 17.64 19.97
N LEU A 568 17.09 17.54 18.80
CA LEU A 568 17.77 17.74 17.52
C LEU A 568 18.31 19.18 17.38
N ALA A 569 17.54 20.18 17.84
CA ALA A 569 18.01 21.57 17.88
C ALA A 569 19.18 21.77 18.86
N LYS A 570 19.14 21.13 20.04
CA LYS A 570 20.23 21.10 21.04
C LYS A 570 21.50 20.48 20.45
N LYS A 571 21.38 19.34 19.74
CA LYS A 571 22.47 18.64 19.06
C LYS A 571 23.07 19.48 17.92
N ALA A 572 22.24 20.12 17.10
CA ALA A 572 22.71 21.01 16.03
C ALA A 572 23.52 22.20 16.58
N ARG A 573 23.00 22.88 17.61
CA ARG A 573 23.69 23.98 18.31
C ARG A 573 25.04 23.54 18.89
N ARG A 574 25.08 22.38 19.59
CA ARG A 574 26.32 21.77 20.10
C ARG A 574 27.36 21.49 18.99
N ALA A 575 26.92 21.24 17.77
CA ALA A 575 27.77 21.00 16.60
C ALA A 575 28.07 22.26 15.77
N GLY A 576 27.77 23.47 16.27
CA GLY A 576 27.96 24.73 15.57
C GLY A 576 27.03 24.96 14.37
N LYS A 577 25.97 24.15 14.22
CA LYS A 577 25.09 24.14 13.04
C LYS A 577 23.71 24.72 13.36
N ARG A 578 23.17 25.53 12.44
CA ARG A 578 21.77 25.99 12.51
C ARG A 578 20.85 24.78 12.34
N TYR A 579 19.94 24.57 13.29
CA TYR A 579 18.88 23.58 13.12
C TYR A 579 17.88 24.06 12.07
N ILE A 580 17.77 23.32 10.98
CA ILE A 580 16.72 23.47 9.98
C ILE A 580 15.69 22.35 10.26
N PRO A 581 14.45 22.67 10.68
CA PRO A 581 13.43 21.65 10.84
C PRO A 581 13.09 21.03 9.48
N LYS A 582 12.89 19.70 9.44
CA LYS A 582 12.28 19.04 8.25
C LYS A 582 10.98 19.79 7.90
N PRO A 583 10.73 20.19 6.64
CA PRO A 583 9.51 20.90 6.27
C PRO A 583 8.31 19.99 6.48
N THR A 584 7.54 20.25 7.53
CA THR A 584 6.27 19.56 7.80
C THR A 584 5.16 20.22 7.00
N ARG A 585 4.52 19.49 6.09
CA ARG A 585 3.23 19.93 5.50
C ARG A 585 2.26 20.30 6.65
N PRO A 586 1.42 21.35 6.50
CA PRO A 586 0.42 21.69 7.50
C PRO A 586 -0.48 20.48 7.79
N ARG A 587 -0.87 20.31 9.05
CA ARG A 587 -1.75 19.24 9.52
C ARG A 587 -3.06 19.85 9.98
N ASP A 588 -4.16 19.44 9.34
CA ASP A 588 -5.50 19.73 9.84
C ASP A 588 -5.95 18.53 10.69
N ARG A 589 -6.49 18.81 11.88
CA ARG A 589 -7.23 17.83 12.66
C ARG A 589 -8.67 17.90 12.17
N THR A 590 -9.08 16.98 11.30
CA THR A 590 -10.40 17.01 10.64
C THR A 590 -11.58 16.74 11.56
N GLY A 591 -11.36 16.38 12.83
CA GLY A 591 -12.40 15.89 13.75
C GLY A 591 -12.91 14.48 13.41
N VAL A 592 -12.91 14.11 12.13
CA VAL A 592 -13.29 12.80 11.59
C VAL A 592 -12.55 11.67 12.32
N VAL A 593 -13.36 10.84 12.99
CA VAL A 593 -12.95 9.56 13.55
C VAL A 593 -12.50 8.64 12.43
N SER A 594 -11.35 8.00 12.57
CA SER A 594 -10.97 6.95 11.62
C SER A 594 -11.74 5.66 11.91
N GLU A 595 -12.59 5.22 10.98
CA GLU A 595 -13.23 3.89 10.99
C GLU A 595 -12.25 2.75 10.66
N ARG A 596 -10.99 3.08 10.32
CA ARG A 596 -9.99 2.10 9.89
C ARG A 596 -9.60 1.12 11.00
N THR A 597 -9.12 -0.03 10.56
CA THR A 597 -8.76 -1.22 11.34
C THR A 597 -8.22 -0.91 12.72
N VAL A 598 -8.98 -1.33 13.74
CA VAL A 598 -8.56 -1.35 15.14
C VAL A 598 -7.26 -2.13 15.28
N ALA A 599 -6.27 -1.56 15.98
CA ALA A 599 -5.05 -2.29 16.27
C ALA A 599 -5.35 -3.43 17.23
N ARG A 600 -5.02 -4.66 16.83
CA ARG A 600 -5.27 -5.88 17.60
C ARG A 600 -4.14 -6.13 18.61
N GLN A 601 -4.44 -6.89 19.66
CA GLN A 601 -3.47 -7.37 20.65
C GLN A 601 -2.68 -6.28 21.40
N LEU A 602 -3.29 -5.11 21.65
CA LEU A 602 -2.72 -4.15 22.60
C LEU A 602 -3.07 -4.53 24.05
N PRO A 603 -2.26 -4.13 25.04
CA PRO A 603 -2.68 -4.02 26.43
C PRO A 603 -3.99 -3.26 26.60
N ARG A 604 -4.85 -3.76 27.50
CA ARG A 604 -6.14 -3.17 27.85
C ARG A 604 -6.05 -1.68 28.21
N SER A 605 -4.99 -1.30 28.91
CA SER A 605 -4.72 0.08 29.34
C SER A 605 -4.48 1.08 28.20
N LEU A 606 -4.19 0.62 26.97
CA LEU A 606 -3.92 1.49 25.81
C LEU A 606 -5.15 1.75 24.94
N TYR A 607 -6.22 0.99 25.13
CA TYR A 607 -7.50 1.27 24.50
C TYR A 607 -8.27 2.35 25.27
N ASP A 608 -9.18 3.04 24.58
CA ASP A 608 -10.14 3.91 25.25
C ASP A 608 -11.20 3.05 25.99
N PRO A 609 -11.49 3.30 27.28
CA PRO A 609 -12.48 2.52 28.03
C PRO A 609 -13.89 2.59 27.45
N GLN A 610 -14.28 3.71 26.82
CA GLN A 610 -15.58 3.85 26.17
C GLN A 610 -15.65 2.95 24.94
N PHE A 611 -14.60 2.92 24.12
CA PHE A 611 -14.49 1.99 23.00
C PHE A 611 -14.56 0.52 23.44
N LEU A 612 -13.83 0.13 24.49
CA LEU A 612 -13.96 -1.24 25.02
C LEU A 612 -15.34 -1.53 25.61
N SER A 613 -16.09 -0.52 26.08
CA SER A 613 -17.46 -0.71 26.56
C SER A 613 -18.44 -1.00 25.41
N THR A 614 -18.27 -0.36 24.24
CA THR A 614 -19.19 -0.51 23.09
C THR A 614 -19.01 -1.82 22.31
N LEU A 615 -17.84 -2.47 22.37
CA LEU A 615 -17.62 -3.76 21.69
C LEU A 615 -18.43 -4.90 22.31
N ASN A 616 -19.02 -5.77 21.49
CA ASN A 616 -19.61 -7.03 21.96
C ASN A 616 -18.51 -8.08 22.32
N PRO A 617 -18.83 -9.20 22.99
CA PRO A 617 -17.83 -10.18 23.43
C PRO A 617 -16.99 -10.78 22.28
N ARG A 618 -17.60 -11.02 21.12
CA ARG A 618 -16.90 -11.53 19.93
C ARG A 618 -15.98 -10.47 19.33
N GLU A 619 -16.39 -9.21 19.29
CA GLU A 619 -15.52 -8.11 18.84
C GLU A 619 -14.31 -7.91 19.77
N LYS A 620 -14.50 -8.10 21.09
CA LYS A 620 -13.40 -8.11 22.07
C LYS A 620 -12.40 -9.24 21.80
N GLU A 621 -12.88 -10.44 21.45
CA GLU A 621 -12.05 -11.57 21.02
C GLU A 621 -11.34 -11.30 19.68
N GLU A 622 -12.06 -10.75 18.68
CA GLU A 622 -11.48 -10.41 17.37
C GLU A 622 -10.43 -9.27 17.46
N VAL A 623 -10.58 -8.34 18.41
CA VAL A 623 -9.54 -7.36 18.77
C VAL A 623 -8.39 -8.02 19.55
N GLY A 624 -8.68 -9.06 20.33
CA GLY A 624 -7.70 -9.87 21.05
C GLY A 624 -6.96 -9.08 22.14
N VAL A 625 -7.71 -8.29 22.92
CA VAL A 625 -7.18 -7.44 24.00
C VAL A 625 -6.28 -8.25 24.94
N LYS A 626 -5.11 -7.72 25.30
CA LYS A 626 -4.23 -8.32 26.32
C LYS A 626 -4.55 -7.74 27.69
N ASP A 627 -4.77 -8.60 28.68
CA ASP A 627 -4.93 -8.17 30.08
C ASP A 627 -3.59 -7.87 30.79
N GLU A 628 -2.43 -8.12 30.15
CA GLU A 628 -1.13 -7.60 30.59
C GLU A 628 -1.12 -6.07 30.54
N PRO A 629 -1.08 -5.33 31.68
CA PRO A 629 -1.08 -3.87 31.68
C PRO A 629 0.30 -3.31 31.32
N VAL A 630 0.35 -2.10 30.75
CA VAL A 630 1.63 -1.38 30.61
C VAL A 630 2.06 -0.85 31.99
N PRO A 631 3.24 -1.23 32.52
CA PRO A 631 3.66 -0.83 33.86
C PRO A 631 3.60 0.68 34.08
N HIS A 632 3.00 1.09 35.20
CA HIS A 632 2.79 2.48 35.64
C HIS A 632 1.93 3.36 34.71
N PHE A 633 1.34 2.83 33.64
CA PHE A 633 0.58 3.64 32.68
C PHE A 633 -0.72 4.18 33.26
N ASP A 634 -1.50 3.34 33.95
CA ASP A 634 -2.78 3.75 34.57
C ASP A 634 -2.55 4.71 35.74
N GLN A 635 -1.48 4.50 36.52
CA GLN A 635 -1.02 5.41 37.57
C GLN A 635 -0.67 6.80 37.00
N TRP A 636 -0.02 6.83 35.85
CA TRP A 636 0.34 8.08 35.18
C TRP A 636 -0.87 8.77 34.54
N ILE A 637 -1.85 8.03 33.99
CA ILE A 637 -3.13 8.61 33.54
C ILE A 637 -3.88 9.27 34.71
N ALA A 638 -3.95 8.62 35.87
CA ALA A 638 -4.58 9.20 37.06
C ALA A 638 -3.93 10.55 37.44
N LEU A 639 -2.60 10.65 37.36
CA LEU A 639 -1.85 11.90 37.58
C LEU A 639 -2.03 12.96 36.48
N GLN A 640 -2.63 12.62 35.32
CA GLN A 640 -2.94 13.56 34.24
C GLN A 640 -4.45 13.88 34.14
N THR A 641 -5.28 13.35 35.04
CA THR A 641 -6.73 13.56 35.06
C THR A 641 -7.23 14.26 36.33
N VAL A 642 -6.33 14.61 37.24
CA VAL A 642 -6.60 15.26 38.55
C VAL A 642 -6.10 16.72 38.58
N GLY A 643 -5.48 17.21 37.50
CA GLY A 643 -5.05 18.60 37.31
C GLY A 643 -5.29 19.07 35.87
#